data_AF-H3ZQ28-F1
#
_entry.id   AF-H3ZQ28-F1
#
_cell.length_a   1.000
_cell.length_b   1.000
_cell.length_c   1.000
_cell.angle_alpha   90.00
_cell.angle_beta   90.00
_cell.angle_gamma   90.00
#
_symmetry.space_group_name_H-M   'P 1'
#
loop_
_entity.id
_entity.type
_entity.pdbx_description
1 polymer ?
#
loop_
_entity_poly.entity_id
_entity_poly.type
_entity_poly.pdbx_seq_one_letter_code
_entity_poly.pdbx_strand_id
1 'polypeptide(L)'
;MVKLIVNGKEIDVPENKVLLQSLREKGEHIPGMCYDFELEPYGSCRLCLVETPRGVTTSCTLKPAEGLEIETLNEKIVAMRRTALELMLSDHYGDCIGPCQEGCPAHSDVQGYLALIAMGKYHEAVKLMKEKYILPAVLGRVCPAFCESECRRNLVEEPLAIRQLKRFAADYDLEHGPWMPEIPPSTGKRVAVVGSGPAGLACAYYLRTMGHEVTIIEAMPELGGMMRYGIPPYRLPRDVLDKDIATVINTGIEVKTNTVLGKDITLEELRKEYDAVFLGVGAWKGRKMGIEGEELEGVMQGIEFLRKVNMGEEVKLGKRVMVVGGGNTAMDVARTALRLGAKVTVVYRRSKEEMPANPREVEEAEEEGVEFIFLANPVKIHGNGRVEKVELVRMKLGEPDESGRRRPIPIEGSNFFLEADNVILAIGQYCDDSFLKKLGIEAKRGKAVVDEVTLQTSIEGVFAGGDLILGPSTVIESIATGRRAALMIDLYLKGKLEKAKEVLIEPSKHIDEIVRDEDLYRILFDLKPYNHWKDVTEEDYEHVERKPRVKSRLKPVEERIKGFVEVEESLTEEEVLKEAERCMSCGCMEVFRCKLREYATLYEAKQDRFKGETNRFEIDETHPSVVLDNNKCVLCGRCVNLTHEIVGEGVVDYLFRGFKTRISPPLGNTLGDMDGVFIGDMIDVCPTGAISEKLPFIKPGPWKTTPVKTVCNGCSFACEMNIEVYNDMLVRASSVAGWNNGHLCDICRFKRPWAEDLTFPLLNGEKVEWDKVREFIESHEDIALILTPELTNEEVEYFKRVAEEKGFKLGAFVEDGISTATLEDIKKAKKVLLKADIEKYPYLKVLLKGKEVVEEGYEVAIVEAPAEPLNVPTLILHEGVNEVGLLKLGVKGLPEAEAYVVIGKPRKGLKGDVLALPSGLWAEKEGTIINAFNMELRVNKAREPEYSVKEIFSL
;
A
#
# COMPACT_ATOMS: atom_id res chain seq x y z
N MET A 1 -5.04 -45.55 -1.80
CA MET A 1 -6.02 -44.46 -1.97
C MET A 1 -7.29 -44.93 -1.30
N VAL A 2 -8.00 -44.04 -0.63
CA VAL A 2 -9.31 -44.29 -0.02
C VAL A 2 -10.30 -43.27 -0.55
N LYS A 3 -11.57 -43.68 -0.67
CA LYS A 3 -12.68 -42.83 -1.11
C LYS A 3 -13.35 -42.17 0.08
N LEU A 4 -13.48 -40.85 0.02
CA LEU A 4 -14.16 -40.02 1.01
C LEU A 4 -15.37 -39.34 0.36
N ILE A 5 -16.38 -38.99 1.17
CA ILE A 5 -17.48 -38.12 0.73
C ILE A 5 -17.31 -36.78 1.43
N VAL A 6 -16.99 -35.73 0.68
CA VAL A 6 -16.74 -34.38 1.18
C VAL A 6 -17.80 -33.45 0.62
N ASN A 7 -18.62 -32.85 1.49
CA ASN A 7 -19.73 -31.98 1.08
C ASN A 7 -20.64 -32.66 0.03
N GLY A 8 -20.90 -33.96 0.20
CA GLY A 8 -21.69 -34.77 -0.72
C GLY A 8 -20.98 -35.20 -2.02
N LYS A 9 -19.69 -34.90 -2.20
CA LYS A 9 -18.89 -35.28 -3.39
C LYS A 9 -17.87 -36.35 -3.04
N GLU A 10 -17.75 -37.37 -3.88
CA GLU A 10 -16.73 -38.41 -3.72
C GLU A 10 -15.35 -37.89 -4.16
N ILE A 11 -14.32 -38.07 -3.33
CA ILE A 11 -12.92 -37.75 -3.64
C ILE A 11 -11.98 -38.89 -3.23
N ASP A 12 -10.93 -39.10 -4.02
CA ASP A 12 -9.88 -40.07 -3.74
C ASP A 12 -8.66 -39.40 -3.08
N VAL A 13 -8.23 -39.90 -1.92
CA VAL A 13 -7.04 -39.39 -1.21
C VAL A 13 -6.08 -40.50 -0.73
N PRO A 14 -4.80 -40.21 -0.49
CA PRO A 14 -3.86 -41.18 0.08
C PRO A 14 -4.18 -41.49 1.55
N GLU A 15 -4.25 -42.77 1.91
CA GLU A 15 -4.56 -43.23 3.29
C GLU A 15 -3.47 -42.86 4.32
N ASN A 16 -2.22 -42.74 3.85
CA ASN A 16 -1.05 -42.46 4.67
C ASN A 16 -0.82 -40.96 4.92
N LYS A 17 -1.61 -40.07 4.33
CA LYS A 17 -1.51 -38.61 4.56
C LYS A 17 -2.47 -38.14 5.64
N VAL A 18 -2.15 -36.99 6.23
CA VAL A 18 -3.08 -36.24 7.08
C VAL A 18 -4.29 -35.80 6.25
N LEU A 19 -5.51 -35.91 6.80
CA LEU A 19 -6.74 -35.56 6.08
C LEU A 19 -6.76 -34.09 5.67
N LEU A 20 -6.40 -33.15 6.56
CA LEU A 20 -6.34 -31.72 6.24
C LEU A 20 -5.50 -31.42 4.98
N GLN A 21 -4.31 -32.02 4.89
CA GLN A 21 -3.43 -31.85 3.73
C GLN A 21 -4.12 -32.36 2.46
N SER A 22 -4.68 -33.56 2.53
CA SER A 22 -5.36 -34.19 1.41
C SER A 22 -6.55 -33.37 0.91
N LEU A 23 -7.31 -32.76 1.82
CA LEU A 23 -8.46 -31.90 1.47
C LEU A 23 -8.00 -30.61 0.79
N ARG A 24 -6.96 -29.95 1.32
CA ARG A 24 -6.38 -28.75 0.69
C ARG A 24 -5.81 -29.03 -0.70
N GLU A 25 -5.11 -30.16 -0.87
CA GLU A 25 -4.60 -30.61 -2.17
C GLU A 25 -5.73 -30.87 -3.19
N LYS A 26 -6.97 -31.10 -2.72
CA LYS A 26 -8.16 -31.26 -3.57
C LYS A 26 -8.97 -29.97 -3.75
N GLY A 27 -8.47 -28.83 -3.28
CA GLY A 27 -9.10 -27.52 -3.45
C GLY A 27 -10.14 -27.15 -2.40
N GLU A 28 -10.24 -27.91 -1.29
CA GLU A 28 -11.08 -27.53 -0.15
C GLU A 28 -10.39 -26.46 0.71
N HIS A 29 -11.08 -25.34 0.95
CA HIS A 29 -10.56 -24.30 1.83
C HIS A 29 -10.85 -24.61 3.29
N ILE A 30 -9.84 -25.14 3.99
CA ILE A 30 -9.91 -25.42 5.42
C ILE A 30 -8.83 -24.60 6.15
N PRO A 31 -9.19 -23.64 7.02
CA PRO A 31 -8.23 -22.77 7.68
C PRO A 31 -7.41 -23.52 8.74
N GLY A 32 -6.26 -22.97 9.10
CA GLY A 32 -5.38 -23.54 10.13
C GLY A 32 -4.21 -22.63 10.45
N MET A 33 -3.93 -22.44 11.75
CA MET A 33 -2.77 -21.68 12.24
C MET A 33 -1.60 -22.55 12.70
N CYS A 34 -1.87 -23.69 13.36
CA CYS A 34 -0.81 -24.52 13.96
C CYS A 34 -0.31 -25.66 13.07
N TYR A 35 -1.04 -26.01 12.02
CA TYR A 35 -0.65 -27.08 11.11
C TYR A 35 0.31 -26.56 10.04
N ASP A 36 1.49 -27.18 9.94
CA ASP A 36 2.38 -27.09 8.79
C ASP A 36 2.62 -28.53 8.25
N PHE A 37 2.97 -28.69 6.97
CA PHE A 37 3.05 -30.02 6.36
C PHE A 37 4.22 -30.86 6.89
N GLU A 38 5.24 -30.22 7.44
CA GLU A 38 6.40 -30.90 8.04
C GLU A 38 6.26 -31.18 9.53
N LEU A 39 5.24 -30.61 10.18
CA LEU A 39 5.07 -30.67 11.62
C LEU A 39 3.99 -31.69 12.01
N GLU A 40 4.20 -32.39 13.12
CA GLU A 40 3.16 -33.29 13.63
C GLU A 40 1.91 -32.50 14.07
N PRO A 41 0.72 -32.85 13.55
CA PRO A 41 -0.49 -32.14 13.87
C PRO A 41 -1.00 -32.50 15.27
N TYR A 42 -1.34 -31.48 16.06
CA TYR A 42 -1.93 -31.66 17.41
C TYR A 42 -3.28 -30.94 17.59
N GLY A 43 -3.72 -30.15 16.61
CA GLY A 43 -5.10 -29.63 16.53
C GLY A 43 -5.47 -28.52 17.51
N SER A 44 -4.49 -27.82 18.09
CA SER A 44 -4.71 -26.78 19.11
C SER A 44 -5.53 -25.58 18.63
N CYS A 45 -5.30 -25.09 17.41
CA CYS A 45 -5.93 -23.85 16.94
C CYS A 45 -7.43 -23.99 16.65
N ARG A 46 -7.97 -25.22 16.55
CA ARG A 46 -9.38 -25.51 16.26
C ARG A 46 -9.97 -24.80 15.03
N LEU A 47 -9.16 -24.39 14.05
CA LEU A 47 -9.67 -23.83 12.79
C LEU A 47 -9.98 -24.90 11.75
N CYS A 48 -9.23 -26.01 11.74
CA CYS A 48 -9.40 -27.09 10.77
C CYS A 48 -10.57 -28.04 11.06
N LEU A 49 -11.60 -27.55 11.75
CA LEU A 49 -12.76 -28.33 12.15
C LEU A 49 -13.54 -28.81 10.92
N VAL A 50 -13.97 -30.07 10.98
CA VAL A 50 -14.88 -30.69 10.01
C VAL A 50 -15.95 -31.45 10.80
N GLU A 51 -17.16 -31.52 10.25
CA GLU A 51 -18.23 -32.32 10.83
C GLU A 51 -18.25 -33.70 10.20
N THR A 52 -18.32 -34.73 11.04
CA THR A 52 -18.48 -36.13 10.65
C THR A 52 -19.81 -36.64 11.21
N PRO A 53 -20.30 -37.84 10.80
CA PRO A 53 -21.44 -38.48 11.45
C PRO A 53 -21.27 -38.72 12.96
N ARG A 54 -20.03 -38.72 13.47
CA ARG A 54 -19.71 -38.86 14.90
C ARG A 54 -19.60 -37.53 15.64
N GLY A 55 -19.78 -36.41 14.94
CA GLY A 55 -19.64 -35.05 15.47
C GLY A 55 -18.48 -34.28 14.87
N VAL A 56 -18.23 -33.09 15.42
CA VAL A 56 -17.19 -32.17 14.95
C VAL A 56 -15.82 -32.59 15.48
N THR A 57 -14.83 -32.66 14.60
CA THR A 57 -13.46 -33.04 14.92
C THR A 57 -12.45 -32.23 14.10
N THR A 58 -11.16 -32.37 14.40
CA THR A 58 -10.07 -31.70 13.68
C THR A 58 -9.57 -32.55 12.51
N SER A 59 -9.59 -32.00 11.30
CA SER A 59 -9.08 -32.69 10.10
C SER A 59 -7.56 -32.89 10.11
N CYS A 60 -6.79 -32.09 10.86
CA CYS A 60 -5.34 -32.26 10.94
C CYS A 60 -4.91 -33.51 11.74
N THR A 61 -5.72 -33.99 12.69
CA THR A 61 -5.40 -35.19 13.48
C THR A 61 -6.16 -36.44 13.02
N LEU A 62 -7.00 -36.29 11.99
CA LEU A 62 -7.79 -37.38 11.42
C LEU A 62 -7.05 -37.99 10.22
N LYS A 63 -7.09 -39.32 10.13
CA LYS A 63 -6.61 -40.04 8.95
C LYS A 63 -7.76 -40.27 7.97
N PRO A 64 -7.52 -40.20 6.65
CA PRO A 64 -8.47 -40.65 5.65
C PRO A 64 -8.85 -42.12 5.88
N ALA A 65 -10.14 -42.44 5.70
CA ALA A 65 -10.66 -43.80 5.80
C ALA A 65 -11.73 -44.02 4.74
N GLU A 66 -11.85 -45.25 4.23
CA GLU A 66 -12.84 -45.58 3.20
C GLU A 66 -14.27 -45.27 3.66
N GLY A 67 -15.03 -44.55 2.84
CA GLY A 67 -16.42 -44.16 3.11
C GLY A 67 -16.57 -43.09 4.19
N LEU A 68 -15.50 -42.42 4.63
CA LEU A 68 -15.60 -41.33 5.60
C LEU A 68 -16.32 -40.12 4.98
N GLU A 69 -17.45 -39.77 5.58
CA GLU A 69 -18.26 -38.60 5.22
C GLU A 69 -17.87 -37.40 6.07
N ILE A 70 -17.63 -36.25 5.42
CA ILE A 70 -17.32 -35.00 6.09
C ILE A 70 -18.03 -33.80 5.45
N GLU A 71 -18.42 -32.85 6.29
CA GLU A 71 -18.76 -31.49 5.89
C GLU A 71 -17.67 -30.53 6.34
N THR A 72 -17.15 -29.73 5.41
CA THR A 72 -16.04 -28.79 5.67
C THR A 72 -16.54 -27.38 5.96
N LEU A 73 -17.79 -27.08 5.61
CA LEU A 73 -18.41 -25.77 5.78
C LEU A 73 -19.92 -25.90 6.01
N ASN A 74 -20.37 -25.56 7.22
CA ASN A 74 -21.78 -25.39 7.59
C ASN A 74 -21.87 -24.37 8.75
N GLU A 75 -23.09 -23.94 9.12
CA GLU A 75 -23.29 -22.90 10.15
C GLU A 75 -22.59 -23.22 11.48
N LYS A 76 -22.61 -24.48 11.90
CA LYS A 76 -21.99 -24.94 13.14
C LYS A 76 -20.47 -24.84 13.07
N ILE A 77 -19.85 -25.31 11.99
CA ILE A 77 -18.40 -25.21 11.76
C ILE A 77 -17.96 -23.75 11.66
N VAL A 78 -18.71 -22.91 10.95
CA VAL A 78 -18.44 -21.46 10.84
C VAL A 78 -18.49 -20.79 12.21
N ALA A 79 -19.52 -21.08 13.01
CA ALA A 79 -19.65 -20.54 14.37
C ALA A 79 -18.50 -20.99 15.29
N MET A 80 -18.10 -22.26 15.25
CA MET A 80 -16.99 -22.77 16.05
C MET A 80 -15.65 -22.16 15.63
N ARG A 81 -15.39 -22.00 14.32
CA ARG A 81 -14.20 -21.32 13.81
C ARG A 81 -14.17 -19.84 14.21
N ARG A 82 -15.31 -19.15 14.11
CA ARG A 82 -15.46 -17.76 14.59
C ARG A 82 -15.09 -17.67 16.06
N THR A 83 -15.67 -18.50 16.93
CA THR A 83 -15.35 -18.50 18.36
C THR A 83 -13.87 -18.78 18.64
N ALA A 84 -13.25 -19.69 17.91
CA ALA A 84 -11.81 -19.94 18.03
C ALA A 84 -10.97 -18.71 17.66
N LEU A 85 -11.34 -17.99 16.60
CA LEU A 85 -10.68 -16.74 16.20
C LEU A 85 -10.92 -15.62 17.22
N GLU A 86 -12.13 -15.46 17.75
CA GLU A 86 -12.46 -14.47 18.77
C GLU A 86 -11.65 -14.68 20.06
N LEU A 87 -11.41 -15.93 20.45
CA LEU A 87 -10.53 -16.27 21.58
C LEU A 87 -9.05 -16.00 21.30
N MET A 88 -8.59 -16.16 20.04
CA MET A 88 -7.22 -15.77 19.67
C MET A 88 -7.08 -14.24 19.65
N LEU A 89 -8.11 -13.53 19.19
CA LEU A 89 -8.13 -12.08 19.09
C LEU A 89 -8.23 -11.40 20.46
N SER A 90 -8.85 -12.04 21.45
CA SER A 90 -9.09 -11.42 22.76
C SER A 90 -7.81 -11.01 23.50
N ASP A 91 -6.67 -11.64 23.20
CA ASP A 91 -5.34 -11.30 23.75
C ASP A 91 -4.39 -10.67 22.70
N HIS A 92 -4.85 -10.52 21.45
CA HIS A 92 -4.04 -9.91 20.40
C HIS A 92 -4.00 -8.38 20.61
N TYR A 93 -2.79 -7.82 20.72
CA TYR A 93 -2.56 -6.41 21.03
C TYR A 93 -1.69 -5.77 19.94
N GLY A 94 -2.31 -5.42 18.80
CA GLY A 94 -1.62 -5.06 17.54
C GLY A 94 -2.51 -4.25 16.61
N ASP A 95 -2.13 -3.05 16.17
CA ASP A 95 -2.94 -2.38 15.13
C ASP A 95 -2.77 -3.11 13.81
N CYS A 96 -3.87 -3.40 13.12
CA CYS A 96 -3.75 -4.00 11.79
C CYS A 96 -3.24 -2.96 10.78
N ILE A 97 -3.87 -1.79 10.71
CA ILE A 97 -3.47 -0.66 9.86
C ILE A 97 -3.19 0.58 10.71
N GLY A 98 -2.56 1.62 10.16
CA GLY A 98 -2.34 2.87 10.89
C GLY A 98 -3.61 3.72 11.01
N PRO A 99 -3.86 4.44 12.12
CA PRO A 99 -5.11 5.20 12.31
C PRO A 99 -5.27 6.35 11.33
N CYS A 100 -4.15 6.85 10.80
CA CYS A 100 -4.14 7.79 9.68
C CYS A 100 -4.73 7.21 8.37
N GLN A 101 -4.63 5.89 8.14
CA GLN A 101 -5.28 5.21 7.02
C GLN A 101 -6.78 5.09 7.24
N GLU A 102 -7.22 4.73 8.45
CA GLU A 102 -8.64 4.64 8.81
C GLU A 102 -9.34 5.99 8.77
N GLY A 103 -8.71 7.03 9.31
CA GLY A 103 -9.23 8.39 9.28
C GLY A 103 -9.32 8.96 7.87
N CYS A 104 -8.57 8.44 6.90
CA CYS A 104 -8.68 8.86 5.51
C CYS A 104 -9.96 8.28 4.88
N PRO A 105 -10.89 9.10 4.35
CA PRO A 105 -12.12 8.59 3.74
C PRO A 105 -11.91 7.64 2.54
N ALA A 106 -10.72 7.68 1.92
CA ALA A 106 -10.34 6.77 0.84
C ALA A 106 -9.56 5.53 1.33
N HIS A 107 -9.28 5.41 2.63
CA HIS A 107 -8.48 4.35 3.24
C HIS A 107 -7.10 4.17 2.59
N SER A 108 -6.42 5.28 2.28
CA SER A 108 -5.08 5.31 1.70
C SER A 108 -4.02 4.80 2.65
N ASP A 109 -3.07 4.01 2.14
CA ASP A 109 -1.92 3.53 2.91
C ASP A 109 -0.92 4.66 3.21
N VAL A 110 -1.26 5.46 4.23
CA VAL A 110 -0.45 6.59 4.69
C VAL A 110 0.92 6.14 5.16
N GLN A 111 0.99 5.08 5.94
CA GLN A 111 2.26 4.57 6.43
C GLN A 111 3.18 4.14 5.28
N GLY A 112 2.65 3.44 4.29
CA GLY A 112 3.39 2.97 3.12
C GLY A 112 3.93 4.10 2.25
N TYR A 113 3.13 5.11 1.92
CA TYR A 113 3.65 6.20 1.08
C TYR A 113 4.58 7.15 1.86
N LEU A 114 4.41 7.31 3.16
CA LEU A 114 5.35 8.09 3.98
C LEU A 114 6.71 7.39 4.09
N ALA A 115 6.73 6.05 4.15
CA ALA A 115 7.95 5.27 4.08
C ALA A 115 8.68 5.47 2.74
N LEU A 116 7.94 5.51 1.62
CA LEU A 116 8.51 5.81 0.29
C LEU A 116 9.06 7.24 0.22
N ILE A 117 8.32 8.23 0.74
CA ILE A 117 8.76 9.62 0.81
C ILE A 117 10.04 9.75 1.65
N ALA A 118 10.13 9.07 2.80
CA ALA A 118 11.34 9.09 3.63
C ALA A 118 12.58 8.51 2.93
N MET A 119 12.40 7.75 1.85
CA MET A 119 13.48 7.20 1.01
C MET A 119 13.69 7.98 -0.31
N GLY A 120 13.03 9.13 -0.50
CA GLY A 120 13.10 9.91 -1.74
C GLY A 120 12.36 9.29 -2.93
N LYS A 121 11.53 8.26 -2.71
CA LYS A 121 10.81 7.51 -3.75
C LYS A 121 9.44 8.13 -4.04
N TYR A 122 9.45 9.35 -4.55
CA TYR A 122 8.24 10.17 -4.74
C TYR A 122 7.29 9.60 -5.78
N HIS A 123 7.83 9.07 -6.89
CA HIS A 123 7.05 8.46 -7.97
C HIS A 123 6.29 7.22 -7.47
N GLU A 124 6.96 6.33 -6.73
CA GLU A 124 6.35 5.15 -6.13
C GLU A 124 5.35 5.53 -5.03
N ALA A 125 5.62 6.60 -4.28
CA ALA A 125 4.67 7.14 -3.30
C ALA A 125 3.37 7.58 -3.99
N VAL A 126 3.46 8.33 -5.10
CA VAL A 126 2.30 8.76 -5.89
C VAL A 126 1.56 7.57 -6.50
N LYS A 127 2.29 6.57 -7.02
CA LYS A 127 1.70 5.30 -7.49
C LYS A 127 0.85 4.63 -6.40
N LEU A 128 1.38 4.51 -5.17
CA LEU A 128 0.66 3.92 -4.04
C LEU A 128 -0.58 4.75 -3.65
N MET A 129 -0.46 6.09 -3.67
CA MET A 129 -1.62 6.97 -3.43
C MET A 129 -2.73 6.75 -4.46
N LYS A 130 -2.36 6.59 -5.73
CA LYS A 130 -3.28 6.35 -6.87
C LYS A 130 -4.01 5.01 -6.85
N GLU A 131 -3.68 4.10 -5.94
CA GLU A 131 -4.51 2.92 -5.65
C GLU A 131 -5.84 3.29 -4.96
N LYS A 132 -5.87 4.42 -4.25
CA LYS A 132 -7.00 4.85 -3.40
C LYS A 132 -7.57 6.21 -3.79
N TYR A 133 -6.78 7.14 -4.33
CA TYR A 133 -7.29 8.41 -4.87
C TYR A 133 -6.44 8.97 -6.02
N ILE A 134 -7.10 9.70 -6.91
CA ILE A 134 -6.54 10.07 -8.23
C ILE A 134 -5.85 11.43 -8.34
N LEU A 135 -6.06 12.34 -7.38
CA LEU A 135 -5.59 13.73 -7.46
C LEU A 135 -4.71 14.11 -6.26
N PRO A 136 -3.52 13.53 -6.13
CA PRO A 136 -2.65 13.76 -4.98
C PRO A 136 -2.21 15.23 -4.87
N ALA A 137 -1.95 15.94 -5.97
CA ALA A 137 -1.51 17.34 -5.95
C ALA A 137 -2.64 18.29 -5.53
N VAL A 138 -3.87 18.03 -5.98
CA VAL A 138 -5.07 18.74 -5.49
C VAL A 138 -5.28 18.47 -3.99
N LEU A 139 -5.25 17.20 -3.59
CA LEU A 139 -5.49 16.81 -2.19
C LEU A 139 -4.40 17.32 -1.24
N GLY A 140 -3.17 17.47 -1.70
CA GLY A 140 -2.09 18.12 -0.96
C GLY A 140 -2.36 19.59 -0.62
N ARG A 141 -3.33 20.22 -1.29
CA ARG A 141 -3.73 21.63 -1.07
C ARG A 141 -5.03 21.75 -0.31
N VAL A 142 -6.07 21.02 -0.73
CA VAL A 142 -7.46 21.27 -0.28
C VAL A 142 -7.99 20.25 0.72
N CYS A 143 -7.28 19.15 0.98
CA CYS A 143 -7.73 18.13 1.93
C CYS A 143 -7.80 18.72 3.36
N PRO A 144 -8.85 18.44 4.15
CA PRO A 144 -8.91 18.78 5.57
C PRO A 144 -7.90 18.02 6.45
N ALA A 145 -7.18 17.05 5.89
CA ALA A 145 -6.16 16.25 6.56
C ALA A 145 -6.70 15.39 7.73
N PHE A 146 -7.81 14.69 7.52
CA PHE A 146 -8.38 13.73 8.49
C PHE A 146 -7.35 12.74 9.06
N CYS A 147 -6.40 12.31 8.23
CA CYS A 147 -5.30 11.44 8.62
C CYS A 147 -4.37 12.06 9.68
N GLU A 148 -4.23 13.38 9.73
CA GLU A 148 -3.43 14.09 10.73
C GLU A 148 -4.17 14.20 12.07
N SER A 149 -5.50 14.30 12.05
CA SER A 149 -6.35 14.28 13.26
C SER A 149 -6.26 12.93 13.98
N GLU A 150 -6.24 11.83 13.23
CA GLU A 150 -6.12 10.47 13.78
C GLU A 150 -4.66 10.02 14.02
N CYS A 151 -3.69 10.89 13.76
CA CYS A 151 -2.27 10.52 13.87
C CYS A 151 -1.87 10.28 15.33
N ARG A 152 -1.27 9.12 15.63
CA ARG A 152 -0.82 8.79 17.00
C ARG A 152 0.25 9.70 17.57
N ARG A 153 0.94 10.47 16.73
CA ARG A 153 1.84 11.50 17.24
C ARG A 153 1.12 12.52 18.11
N ASN A 154 -0.20 12.72 17.98
CA ASN A 154 -0.99 13.55 18.88
C ASN A 154 -0.91 13.13 20.37
N LEU A 155 -0.51 11.89 20.68
CA LEU A 155 -0.27 11.41 22.04
C LEU A 155 1.14 11.74 22.57
N VAL A 156 2.01 12.24 21.69
CA VAL A 156 3.38 12.63 21.99
C VAL A 156 3.53 14.14 21.83
N GLU A 157 3.13 14.69 20.69
CA GLU A 157 3.26 16.09 20.27
C GLU A 157 2.42 16.43 19.00
N GLU A 158 2.80 17.44 18.20
CA GLU A 158 2.10 17.76 16.94
C GLU A 158 2.18 16.59 15.92
N PRO A 159 1.11 16.36 15.13
CA PRO A 159 1.04 15.25 14.20
C PRO A 159 2.00 15.43 13.02
N LEU A 160 2.08 14.40 12.15
CA LEU A 160 2.82 14.54 10.90
C LEU A 160 2.13 15.53 9.96
N ALA A 161 2.92 16.26 9.17
CA ALA A 161 2.44 17.12 8.09
C ALA A 161 2.07 16.33 6.82
N ILE A 162 1.25 15.28 6.97
CA ILE A 162 0.89 14.31 5.93
C ILE A 162 0.37 15.00 4.65
N ARG A 163 -0.46 16.04 4.79
CA ARG A 163 -0.97 16.81 3.63
C ARG A 163 0.17 17.49 2.85
N GLN A 164 1.17 18.04 3.54
CA GLN A 164 2.31 18.70 2.90
C GLN A 164 3.30 17.69 2.31
N LEU A 165 3.54 16.57 2.98
CA LEU A 165 4.37 15.48 2.44
C LEU A 165 3.76 14.93 1.13
N LYS A 166 2.43 14.72 1.11
CA LYS A 166 1.69 14.36 -0.10
C LYS A 166 1.83 15.41 -1.19
N ARG A 167 1.65 16.69 -0.85
CA ARG A 167 1.77 17.80 -1.81
C ARG A 167 3.13 17.78 -2.48
N PHE A 168 4.21 17.70 -1.70
CA PHE A 168 5.56 17.68 -2.24
C PHE A 168 5.78 16.52 -3.20
N ALA A 169 5.45 15.28 -2.78
CA ALA A 169 5.63 14.10 -3.63
C ALA A 169 4.83 14.20 -4.94
N ALA A 170 3.61 14.75 -4.88
CA ALA A 170 2.76 14.94 -6.05
C ALA A 170 3.27 16.04 -6.98
N ASP A 171 3.72 17.17 -6.43
CA ASP A 171 4.26 18.28 -7.22
C ASP A 171 5.58 17.84 -7.90
N TYR A 172 6.45 17.12 -7.18
CA TYR A 172 7.67 16.52 -7.74
C TYR A 172 7.36 15.57 -8.91
N ASP A 173 6.39 14.66 -8.73
CA ASP A 173 5.97 13.70 -9.77
C ASP A 173 5.44 14.40 -11.03
N LEU A 174 4.61 15.44 -10.88
CA LEU A 174 4.10 16.22 -12.00
C LEU A 174 5.21 16.96 -12.77
N GLU A 175 6.30 17.31 -12.11
CA GLU A 175 7.44 18.02 -12.71
C GLU A 175 8.46 17.08 -13.38
N HIS A 176 8.60 15.84 -12.90
CA HIS A 176 9.64 14.89 -13.34
C HIS A 176 9.08 13.76 -14.23
N GLY A 177 7.91 13.95 -14.82
CA GLY A 177 7.23 12.92 -15.60
C GLY A 177 6.23 12.16 -14.72
N PRO A 178 4.95 12.53 -14.75
CA PRO A 178 3.97 12.00 -13.82
C PRO A 178 3.81 10.50 -13.97
N TRP A 179 3.67 9.78 -12.85
CA TRP A 179 3.35 8.36 -12.90
C TRP A 179 2.01 8.12 -13.58
N MET A 180 2.02 7.21 -14.55
CA MET A 180 0.84 6.76 -15.29
C MET A 180 0.64 5.25 -15.11
N PRO A 181 -0.60 4.79 -14.90
CA PRO A 181 -0.89 3.36 -14.82
C PRO A 181 -0.73 2.69 -16.19
N GLU A 182 -0.32 1.43 -16.18
CA GLU A 182 -0.49 0.56 -17.34
C GLU A 182 -1.99 0.27 -17.53
N ILE A 183 -2.46 0.41 -18.77
CA ILE A 183 -3.86 0.20 -19.09
C ILE A 183 -4.06 -1.21 -19.66
N PRO A 184 -4.89 -2.06 -19.03
CA PRO A 184 -5.17 -3.40 -19.55
C PRO A 184 -5.84 -3.38 -20.94
N PRO A 185 -5.82 -4.50 -21.67
CA PRO A 185 -6.60 -4.67 -22.88
C PRO A 185 -8.08 -4.33 -22.69
N SER A 186 -8.74 -3.81 -23.74
CA SER A 186 -10.15 -3.45 -23.68
C SER A 186 -11.01 -4.64 -23.27
N THR A 187 -11.91 -4.42 -22.31
CA THR A 187 -12.94 -5.39 -21.93
C THR A 187 -14.09 -5.46 -22.94
N GLY A 188 -14.12 -4.53 -23.91
CA GLY A 188 -15.24 -4.34 -24.84
C GLY A 188 -16.49 -3.72 -24.21
N LYS A 189 -16.41 -3.25 -22.96
CA LYS A 189 -17.50 -2.59 -22.24
C LYS A 189 -17.32 -1.08 -22.24
N ARG A 190 -18.43 -0.36 -22.40
CA ARG A 190 -18.47 1.11 -22.45
C ARG A 190 -19.25 1.69 -21.29
N VAL A 191 -18.70 2.69 -20.63
CA VAL A 191 -19.33 3.36 -19.48
C VAL A 191 -19.40 4.88 -19.68
N ALA A 192 -20.57 5.47 -19.48
CA ALA A 192 -20.74 6.91 -19.47
C ALA A 192 -20.61 7.46 -18.04
N VAL A 193 -19.79 8.48 -17.85
CA VAL A 193 -19.59 9.17 -16.57
C VAL A 193 -20.10 10.60 -16.71
N VAL A 194 -21.21 10.93 -16.07
CA VAL A 194 -21.82 12.26 -16.13
C VAL A 194 -21.31 13.13 -14.99
N GLY A 195 -20.58 14.19 -15.34
CA GLY A 195 -19.91 15.12 -14.43
C GLY A 195 -18.42 14.79 -14.25
N SER A 196 -17.58 15.81 -14.37
CA SER A 196 -16.11 15.74 -14.25
C SER A 196 -15.60 16.28 -12.91
N GLY A 197 -16.44 16.27 -11.87
CA GLY A 197 -16.01 16.53 -10.51
C GLY A 197 -15.12 15.41 -9.95
N PRO A 198 -14.68 15.51 -8.68
CA PRO A 198 -13.78 14.54 -8.07
C PRO A 198 -14.29 13.09 -8.16
N ALA A 199 -15.59 12.88 -7.92
CA ALA A 199 -16.21 11.55 -8.00
C ALA A 199 -16.25 10.98 -9.42
N GLY A 200 -16.57 11.82 -10.41
CA GLY A 200 -16.61 11.41 -11.82
C GLY A 200 -15.24 11.09 -12.37
N LEU A 201 -14.25 11.96 -12.11
CA LEU A 201 -12.86 11.70 -12.50
C LEU A 201 -12.32 10.41 -11.86
N ALA A 202 -12.60 10.19 -10.57
CA ALA A 202 -12.21 8.95 -9.90
C ALA A 202 -12.88 7.73 -10.53
N CYS A 203 -14.20 7.78 -10.74
CA CYS A 203 -14.93 6.68 -11.35
C CYS A 203 -14.38 6.34 -12.74
N ALA A 204 -14.15 7.36 -13.57
CA ALA A 204 -13.63 7.20 -14.92
C ALA A 204 -12.21 6.61 -14.92
N TYR A 205 -11.33 7.12 -14.07
CA TYR A 205 -9.96 6.61 -13.93
C TYR A 205 -9.95 5.12 -13.59
N TYR A 206 -10.64 4.69 -12.53
CA TYR A 206 -10.59 3.30 -12.09
C TYR A 206 -11.27 2.35 -13.08
N LEU A 207 -12.35 2.78 -13.74
CA LEU A 207 -12.94 1.99 -14.83
C LEU A 207 -11.96 1.82 -15.99
N ARG A 208 -11.23 2.89 -16.33
CA ARG A 208 -10.22 2.84 -17.38
C ARG A 208 -9.04 1.92 -17.01
N THR A 209 -8.56 1.96 -15.77
CA THR A 209 -7.49 1.05 -15.30
C THR A 209 -7.95 -0.40 -15.13
N MET A 210 -9.26 -0.68 -15.19
CA MET A 210 -9.83 -2.02 -15.29
C MET A 210 -10.07 -2.47 -16.74
N GLY A 211 -9.68 -1.65 -17.74
CA GLY A 211 -9.76 -1.98 -19.16
C GLY A 211 -11.06 -1.54 -19.85
N HIS A 212 -11.99 -0.88 -19.15
CA HIS A 212 -13.24 -0.40 -19.76
C HIS A 212 -12.99 0.85 -20.62
N GLU A 213 -13.85 1.06 -21.62
CA GLU A 213 -13.91 2.29 -22.40
C GLU A 213 -14.82 3.30 -21.69
N VAL A 214 -14.33 4.52 -21.48
CA VAL A 214 -15.03 5.50 -20.64
C VAL A 214 -15.15 6.83 -21.37
N THR A 215 -16.36 7.38 -21.36
CA THR A 215 -16.64 8.74 -21.86
C THR A 215 -17.18 9.60 -20.72
N ILE A 216 -16.49 10.70 -20.41
CA ILE A 216 -16.95 11.72 -19.48
C ILE A 216 -17.83 12.73 -20.23
N ILE A 217 -18.99 13.02 -19.67
CA ILE A 217 -19.94 14.01 -20.18
C ILE A 217 -20.02 15.14 -19.16
N GLU A 218 -19.57 16.33 -19.54
CA GLU A 218 -19.46 17.50 -18.67
C GLU A 218 -20.30 18.66 -19.20
N ALA A 219 -21.08 19.27 -18.31
CA ALA A 219 -21.93 20.41 -18.61
C ALA A 219 -21.12 21.70 -18.83
N MET A 220 -20.02 21.85 -18.09
CA MET A 220 -19.16 23.01 -18.12
C MET A 220 -18.11 22.94 -19.25
N PRO A 221 -17.47 24.07 -19.61
CA PRO A 221 -16.45 24.08 -20.66
C PRO A 221 -15.16 23.33 -20.32
N GLU A 222 -14.82 23.21 -19.03
CA GLU A 222 -13.58 22.61 -18.54
C GLU A 222 -13.85 21.64 -17.38
N LEU A 223 -12.90 20.71 -17.16
CA LEU A 223 -13.06 19.63 -16.18
C LEU A 223 -12.70 20.05 -14.75
N GLY A 224 -13.25 19.35 -13.76
CA GLY A 224 -12.85 19.47 -12.36
C GLY A 224 -13.98 19.88 -11.41
N GLY A 225 -15.18 20.17 -11.93
CA GLY A 225 -16.35 20.51 -11.13
C GLY A 225 -16.07 21.60 -10.09
N MET A 226 -16.48 21.39 -8.83
CA MET A 226 -16.28 22.37 -7.76
C MET A 226 -14.80 22.66 -7.42
N MET A 227 -13.85 21.81 -7.79
CA MET A 227 -12.42 22.12 -7.65
C MET A 227 -12.01 23.28 -8.58
N ARG A 228 -12.60 23.34 -9.79
CA ARG A 228 -12.38 24.43 -10.74
C ARG A 228 -13.27 25.62 -10.46
N TYR A 229 -14.57 25.37 -10.31
CA TYR A 229 -15.57 26.43 -10.31
C TYR A 229 -15.90 26.96 -8.91
N GLY A 230 -15.58 26.22 -7.85
CA GLY A 230 -15.76 26.64 -6.47
C GLY A 230 -14.46 27.14 -5.84
N ILE A 231 -13.45 26.29 -5.75
CA ILE A 231 -12.20 26.58 -5.02
C ILE A 231 -11.39 27.67 -5.75
N PRO A 232 -11.02 28.78 -5.08
CA PRO A 232 -10.24 29.86 -5.71
C PRO A 232 -8.80 29.46 -6.08
N PRO A 233 -8.19 30.10 -7.10
CA PRO A 233 -6.83 29.78 -7.56
C PRO A 233 -5.73 29.99 -6.51
N TYR A 234 -5.94 30.91 -5.56
CA TYR A 234 -4.97 31.15 -4.48
C TYR A 234 -4.83 29.97 -3.51
N ARG A 235 -5.80 29.05 -3.50
CA ARG A 235 -5.74 27.76 -2.77
C ARG A 235 -5.43 26.59 -3.67
N LEU A 236 -5.97 26.61 -4.89
CA LEU A 236 -5.82 25.53 -5.86
C LEU A 236 -5.49 26.12 -7.25
N PRO A 237 -4.19 26.27 -7.56
CA PRO A 237 -3.75 26.80 -8.85
C PRO A 237 -4.32 26.02 -10.02
N ARG A 238 -4.68 26.74 -11.10
CA ARG A 238 -5.36 26.15 -12.26
C ARG A 238 -4.43 25.24 -13.06
N ASP A 239 -3.18 25.63 -13.21
CA ASP A 239 -2.15 24.84 -13.86
C ASP A 239 -1.88 23.51 -13.13
N VAL A 240 -1.83 23.53 -11.80
CA VAL A 240 -1.72 22.31 -10.98
C VAL A 240 -2.95 21.43 -11.15
N LEU A 241 -4.16 22.01 -11.09
CA LEU A 241 -5.40 21.28 -11.30
C LEU A 241 -5.45 20.63 -12.69
N ASP A 242 -5.07 21.37 -13.73
CA ASP A 242 -5.03 20.88 -15.11
C ASP A 242 -4.03 19.74 -15.26
N LYS A 243 -2.82 19.86 -14.71
CA LYS A 243 -1.80 18.81 -14.71
C LYS A 243 -2.27 17.54 -13.99
N ASP A 244 -2.86 17.68 -12.81
CA ASP A 244 -3.32 16.54 -12.01
C ASP A 244 -4.49 15.82 -12.71
N ILE A 245 -5.46 16.56 -13.27
CA ILE A 245 -6.55 16.03 -14.10
C ILE A 245 -6.01 15.36 -15.37
N ALA A 246 -4.97 15.93 -16.00
CA ALA A 246 -4.37 15.33 -17.19
C ALA A 246 -3.83 13.93 -16.90
N THR A 247 -3.29 13.67 -15.70
CA THR A 247 -2.86 12.30 -15.31
C THR A 247 -4.02 11.29 -15.27
N VAL A 248 -5.26 11.76 -15.17
CA VAL A 248 -6.46 10.94 -15.28
C VAL A 248 -6.88 10.80 -16.74
N ILE A 249 -7.07 11.90 -17.45
CA ILE A 249 -7.63 11.87 -18.81
C ILE A 249 -6.69 11.18 -19.80
N ASN A 250 -5.39 11.35 -19.63
CA ASN A 250 -4.36 10.75 -20.50
C ASN A 250 -4.26 9.21 -20.36
N THR A 251 -5.07 8.59 -19.49
CA THR A 251 -5.27 7.13 -19.49
C THR A 251 -6.12 6.62 -20.67
N GLY A 252 -6.58 7.53 -21.54
CA GLY A 252 -7.37 7.23 -22.74
C GLY A 252 -8.88 7.41 -22.52
N ILE A 253 -9.28 8.31 -21.62
CA ILE A 253 -10.67 8.64 -21.35
C ILE A 253 -11.16 9.66 -22.37
N GLU A 254 -12.30 9.40 -23.01
CA GLU A 254 -12.95 10.37 -23.91
C GLU A 254 -13.69 11.43 -23.08
N VAL A 255 -13.69 12.68 -23.56
CA VAL A 255 -14.32 13.80 -22.86
C VAL A 255 -15.21 14.59 -23.80
N LYS A 256 -16.45 14.82 -23.39
CA LYS A 256 -17.45 15.67 -24.06
C LYS A 256 -17.89 16.79 -23.12
N THR A 257 -17.32 17.98 -23.27
CA THR A 257 -17.69 19.18 -22.51
C THR A 257 -18.90 19.89 -23.11
N ASN A 258 -19.42 20.91 -22.44
CA ASN A 258 -20.58 21.70 -22.86
C ASN A 258 -21.84 20.85 -23.19
N THR A 259 -22.01 19.72 -22.51
CA THR A 259 -23.10 18.77 -22.76
C THR A 259 -23.89 18.55 -21.47
N VAL A 260 -25.10 19.09 -21.40
CA VAL A 260 -25.93 19.07 -20.19
C VAL A 260 -26.91 17.90 -20.20
N LEU A 261 -26.78 17.00 -19.21
CA LEU A 261 -27.75 15.91 -18.99
C LEU A 261 -29.15 16.47 -18.71
N GLY A 262 -30.15 15.93 -19.40
CA GLY A 262 -31.55 16.35 -19.32
C GLY A 262 -31.91 17.53 -20.23
N LYS A 263 -30.94 18.08 -20.96
CA LYS A 263 -31.18 19.13 -21.98
C LYS A 263 -30.60 18.74 -23.34
N ASP A 264 -29.31 18.44 -23.39
CA ASP A 264 -28.60 18.14 -24.64
C ASP A 264 -28.50 16.63 -24.89
N ILE A 265 -28.55 15.83 -23.83
CA ILE A 265 -28.60 14.36 -23.86
C ILE A 265 -29.50 13.84 -22.74
N THR A 266 -30.24 12.74 -22.95
CA THR A 266 -31.09 12.13 -21.91
C THR A 266 -30.43 10.91 -21.26
N LEU A 267 -30.91 10.54 -20.07
CA LEU A 267 -30.43 9.33 -19.38
C LEU A 267 -30.79 8.06 -20.16
N GLU A 268 -31.95 8.04 -20.83
CA GLU A 268 -32.37 6.90 -21.67
C GLU A 268 -31.47 6.73 -22.89
N GLU A 269 -30.98 7.81 -23.49
CA GLU A 269 -30.02 7.75 -24.59
C GLU A 269 -28.69 7.15 -24.12
N LEU A 270 -28.18 7.61 -22.98
CA LEU A 270 -26.96 7.05 -22.37
C LEU A 270 -27.11 5.56 -22.07
N ARG A 271 -28.23 5.13 -21.50
CA ARG A 271 -28.48 3.71 -21.20
C ARG A 271 -28.61 2.82 -22.43
N LYS A 272 -28.90 3.39 -23.61
CA LYS A 272 -28.93 2.64 -24.88
C LYS A 272 -27.55 2.52 -25.50
N GLU A 273 -26.69 3.52 -25.31
CA GLU A 273 -25.37 3.56 -25.91
C GLU A 273 -24.30 2.89 -25.02
N TYR A 274 -24.40 2.99 -23.70
CA TYR A 274 -23.38 2.50 -22.76
C TYR A 274 -23.91 1.32 -21.95
N ASP A 275 -23.02 0.40 -21.57
CA ASP A 275 -23.36 -0.76 -20.73
C ASP A 275 -23.68 -0.35 -19.28
N ALA A 276 -23.14 0.78 -18.82
CA ALA A 276 -23.44 1.36 -17.50
C ALA A 276 -23.31 2.89 -17.53
N VAL A 277 -23.96 3.56 -16.56
CA VAL A 277 -23.90 5.02 -16.37
C VAL A 277 -23.57 5.36 -14.93
N PHE A 278 -22.63 6.28 -14.72
CA PHE A 278 -22.33 6.88 -13.43
C PHE A 278 -22.76 8.35 -13.39
N LEU A 279 -23.43 8.76 -12.31
CA LEU A 279 -23.88 10.14 -12.08
C LEU A 279 -23.07 10.79 -10.96
N GLY A 280 -22.18 11.72 -11.34
CA GLY A 280 -21.33 12.52 -10.47
C GLY A 280 -21.58 14.02 -10.60
N VAL A 281 -22.85 14.44 -10.78
CA VAL A 281 -23.18 15.84 -11.14
C VAL A 281 -23.04 16.85 -9.99
N GLY A 282 -22.96 16.40 -8.73
CA GLY A 282 -22.71 17.25 -7.56
C GLY A 282 -23.83 18.24 -7.20
N ALA A 283 -23.56 19.10 -6.21
CA ALA A 283 -24.54 20.02 -5.60
C ALA A 283 -24.36 21.48 -6.03
N TRP A 284 -24.90 21.88 -7.19
CA TRP A 284 -24.66 23.22 -7.77
C TRP A 284 -25.61 24.33 -7.30
N LYS A 285 -26.66 24.02 -6.54
CA LYS A 285 -27.67 25.02 -6.13
C LYS A 285 -27.37 25.56 -4.73
N GLY A 286 -27.36 26.89 -4.59
CA GLY A 286 -27.26 27.58 -3.31
C GLY A 286 -28.60 27.65 -2.59
N ARG A 287 -28.59 27.52 -1.26
CA ARG A 287 -29.81 27.67 -0.44
C ARG A 287 -30.23 29.13 -0.35
N LYS A 288 -31.54 29.37 -0.46
CA LYS A 288 -32.14 30.67 -0.16
C LYS A 288 -32.36 30.84 1.34
N MET A 289 -32.28 32.07 1.81
CA MET A 289 -32.50 32.42 3.21
C MET A 289 -33.99 32.61 3.52
N GLY A 290 -34.79 33.00 2.53
CA GLY A 290 -36.24 33.20 2.66
C GLY A 290 -36.60 34.50 3.38
N ILE A 291 -35.75 35.52 3.30
CA ILE A 291 -35.97 36.83 3.93
C ILE A 291 -36.38 37.88 2.92
N GLU A 292 -37.07 38.93 3.38
CA GLU A 292 -37.45 40.05 2.53
C GLU A 292 -36.20 40.79 2.01
N GLY A 293 -36.20 41.14 0.71
CA GLY A 293 -35.10 41.83 0.04
C GLY A 293 -34.02 40.92 -0.57
N GLU A 294 -34.18 39.59 -0.52
CA GLU A 294 -33.23 38.62 -1.10
C GLU A 294 -33.13 38.70 -2.63
N GLU A 295 -34.10 39.31 -3.31
CA GLU A 295 -34.13 39.50 -4.77
C GLU A 295 -33.60 40.88 -5.22
N LEU A 296 -33.08 41.71 -4.31
CA LEU A 296 -32.50 43.02 -4.63
C LEU A 296 -31.20 42.88 -5.44
N GLU A 297 -30.92 43.87 -6.29
CA GLU A 297 -29.63 43.95 -6.97
C GLU A 297 -28.50 44.06 -5.92
N GLY A 298 -27.42 43.27 -6.09
CA GLY A 298 -26.32 43.19 -5.13
C GLY A 298 -26.41 41.99 -4.18
N VAL A 299 -27.53 41.27 -4.14
CA VAL A 299 -27.61 39.96 -3.47
C VAL A 299 -27.18 38.86 -4.44
N MET A 300 -26.30 37.97 -3.99
CA MET A 300 -25.78 36.86 -4.79
C MET A 300 -25.63 35.57 -3.97
N GLN A 301 -25.65 34.44 -4.65
CA GLN A 301 -25.30 33.15 -4.04
C GLN A 301 -23.78 32.94 -4.07
N GLY A 302 -23.21 32.39 -3.01
CA GLY A 302 -21.76 32.22 -2.85
C GLY A 302 -21.12 31.39 -3.97
N ILE A 303 -21.77 30.30 -4.38
CA ILE A 303 -21.27 29.44 -5.48
C ILE A 303 -21.36 30.14 -6.83
N GLU A 304 -22.42 30.92 -7.06
CA GLU A 304 -22.51 31.72 -8.28
C GLU A 304 -21.40 32.76 -8.34
N PHE A 305 -21.15 33.45 -7.21
CA PHE A 305 -20.05 34.41 -7.08
C PHE A 305 -18.69 33.77 -7.39
N LEU A 306 -18.35 32.67 -6.71
CA LEU A 306 -17.08 31.98 -6.93
C LEU A 306 -16.95 31.46 -8.36
N ARG A 307 -18.02 30.87 -8.93
CA ARG A 307 -18.03 30.40 -10.31
C ARG A 307 -17.71 31.52 -11.31
N LYS A 308 -18.37 32.68 -11.17
CA LYS A 308 -18.12 33.85 -12.03
C LYS A 308 -16.68 34.31 -11.95
N VAL A 309 -16.16 34.51 -10.74
CA VAL A 309 -14.76 34.92 -10.53
C VAL A 309 -13.79 33.90 -11.12
N ASN A 310 -14.01 32.61 -10.88
CA ASN A 310 -13.15 31.53 -11.36
C ASN A 310 -13.19 31.37 -12.89
N MET A 311 -14.29 31.78 -13.54
CA MET A 311 -14.43 31.80 -15.00
C MET A 311 -13.89 33.11 -15.62
N GLY A 312 -13.35 34.03 -14.82
CA GLY A 312 -12.88 35.33 -15.30
C GLY A 312 -14.00 36.29 -15.69
N GLU A 313 -15.24 36.03 -15.25
CA GLU A 313 -16.37 36.94 -15.47
C GLU A 313 -16.24 38.16 -14.53
N GLU A 314 -16.61 39.34 -15.04
CA GLU A 314 -16.62 40.56 -14.23
C GLU A 314 -17.74 40.51 -13.19
N VAL A 315 -17.38 40.66 -11.91
CA VAL A 315 -18.34 40.73 -10.80
C VAL A 315 -18.34 42.13 -10.20
N LYS A 316 -19.50 42.81 -10.28
CA LYS A 316 -19.69 44.17 -9.75
C LYS A 316 -19.88 44.16 -8.23
N LEU A 317 -18.79 44.31 -7.50
CA LEU A 317 -18.78 44.53 -6.06
C LEU A 317 -18.73 46.03 -5.72
N GLY A 318 -19.47 46.42 -4.69
CA GLY A 318 -19.32 47.71 -4.03
C GLY A 318 -18.20 47.69 -3.01
N LYS A 319 -18.11 48.75 -2.19
CA LYS A 319 -17.04 48.91 -1.20
C LYS A 319 -17.23 48.02 0.02
N ARG A 320 -18.47 47.70 0.39
CA ARG A 320 -18.82 46.90 1.58
C ARG A 320 -19.55 45.63 1.16
N VAL A 321 -18.96 44.48 1.42
CA VAL A 321 -19.54 43.16 1.11
C VAL A 321 -19.84 42.43 2.42
N MET A 322 -21.10 42.05 2.60
CA MET A 322 -21.51 41.14 3.68
C MET A 322 -21.54 39.70 3.16
N VAL A 323 -20.84 38.79 3.82
CA VAL A 323 -20.89 37.35 3.53
C VAL A 323 -21.65 36.64 4.65
N VAL A 324 -22.69 35.88 4.31
CA VAL A 324 -23.52 35.18 5.29
C VAL A 324 -23.21 33.70 5.28
N GLY A 325 -22.62 33.18 6.35
CA GLY A 325 -22.21 31.78 6.45
C GLY A 325 -20.96 31.58 7.31
N GLY A 326 -20.58 30.32 7.55
CA GLY A 326 -19.41 29.98 8.37
C GLY A 326 -18.65 28.72 7.93
N GLY A 327 -18.93 28.18 6.74
CA GLY A 327 -18.18 27.05 6.17
C GLY A 327 -17.07 27.50 5.22
N ASN A 328 -16.32 26.55 4.66
CA ASN A 328 -15.22 26.83 3.72
C ASN A 328 -15.66 27.71 2.54
N THR A 329 -16.86 27.47 1.97
CA THR A 329 -17.41 28.35 0.92
C THR A 329 -17.54 29.81 1.38
N ALA A 330 -17.90 30.06 2.64
CA ALA A 330 -17.98 31.43 3.16
C ALA A 330 -16.59 32.07 3.27
N MET A 331 -15.58 31.30 3.67
CA MET A 331 -14.18 31.77 3.75
C MET A 331 -13.63 32.07 2.36
N ASP A 332 -13.87 31.19 1.39
CA ASP A 332 -13.47 31.41 0.00
C ASP A 332 -14.15 32.63 -0.62
N VAL A 333 -15.46 32.79 -0.39
CA VAL A 333 -16.20 33.99 -0.82
C VAL A 333 -15.61 35.24 -0.20
N ALA A 334 -15.37 35.24 1.12
CA ALA A 334 -14.88 36.40 1.85
C ALA A 334 -13.48 36.83 1.37
N ARG A 335 -12.55 35.88 1.31
CA ARG A 335 -11.17 36.11 0.88
C ARG A 335 -11.06 36.47 -0.60
N THR A 336 -11.95 35.96 -1.43
CA THR A 336 -12.06 36.35 -2.84
C THR A 336 -12.62 37.77 -3.00
N ALA A 337 -13.68 38.12 -2.28
CA ALA A 337 -14.23 39.48 -2.31
C ALA A 337 -13.22 40.53 -1.83
N LEU A 338 -12.41 40.18 -0.82
CA LEU A 338 -11.32 41.01 -0.32
C LEU A 338 -10.27 41.28 -1.40
N ARG A 339 -9.85 40.25 -2.14
CA ARG A 339 -8.89 40.37 -3.27
C ARG A 339 -9.42 41.20 -4.44
N LEU A 340 -10.75 41.30 -4.56
CA LEU A 340 -11.41 42.20 -5.52
C LEU A 340 -11.54 43.64 -5.00
N GLY A 341 -10.94 43.96 -3.85
CA GLY A 341 -10.84 45.31 -3.31
C GLY A 341 -12.00 45.73 -2.39
N ALA A 342 -12.86 44.80 -1.98
CA ALA A 342 -13.97 45.10 -1.07
C ALA A 342 -13.53 45.05 0.40
N LYS A 343 -14.17 45.87 1.25
CA LYS A 343 -14.19 45.65 2.70
C LYS A 343 -15.21 44.56 3.01
N VAL A 344 -14.78 43.48 3.66
CA VAL A 344 -15.59 42.27 3.84
C VAL A 344 -15.94 42.06 5.31
N THR A 345 -17.22 41.80 5.57
CA THR A 345 -17.72 41.37 6.88
C THR A 345 -18.44 40.03 6.75
N VAL A 346 -17.96 39.02 7.47
CA VAL A 346 -18.61 37.71 7.60
C VAL A 346 -19.59 37.76 8.77
N VAL A 347 -20.85 37.40 8.50
CA VAL A 347 -21.90 37.27 9.50
C VAL A 347 -22.21 35.79 9.70
N TYR A 348 -22.03 35.33 10.94
CA TYR A 348 -22.29 33.95 11.31
C TYR A 348 -23.23 33.84 12.51
N ARG A 349 -24.23 32.98 12.39
CA ARG A 349 -25.30 32.81 13.39
C ARG A 349 -24.85 32.11 14.68
N ARG A 350 -23.67 31.49 14.72
CA ARG A 350 -23.09 30.83 15.91
C ARG A 350 -21.77 31.50 16.32
N SER A 351 -21.05 30.95 17.29
CA SER A 351 -19.72 31.43 17.65
C SER A 351 -18.63 30.87 16.72
N LYS A 352 -17.39 31.28 16.93
CA LYS A 352 -16.23 30.83 16.16
C LYS A 352 -16.00 29.32 16.32
N GLU A 353 -16.21 28.80 17.53
CA GLU A 353 -16.02 27.39 17.90
C GLU A 353 -16.96 26.44 17.14
N GLU A 354 -18.16 26.90 16.74
CA GLU A 354 -19.08 26.10 15.93
C GLU A 354 -18.96 26.34 14.42
N MET A 355 -17.95 27.07 13.95
CA MET A 355 -17.71 27.23 12.51
C MET A 355 -17.32 25.89 11.88
N PRO A 356 -18.02 25.44 10.82
CA PRO A 356 -17.62 24.23 10.09
C PRO A 356 -16.43 24.46 9.14
N ALA A 357 -15.95 25.70 8.95
CA ALA A 357 -14.77 25.98 8.16
C ALA A 357 -13.50 25.41 8.82
N ASN A 358 -12.48 25.10 8.01
CA ASN A 358 -11.18 24.72 8.54
C ASN A 358 -10.64 25.87 9.42
N PRO A 359 -10.24 25.63 10.68
CA PRO A 359 -9.73 26.66 11.58
C PRO A 359 -8.62 27.51 10.94
N ARG A 360 -7.73 26.88 10.16
CA ARG A 360 -6.65 27.58 9.46
C ARG A 360 -7.16 28.60 8.45
N GLU A 361 -8.24 28.29 7.74
CA GLU A 361 -8.83 29.22 6.77
C GLU A 361 -9.53 30.41 7.43
N VAL A 362 -10.07 30.19 8.63
CA VAL A 362 -10.65 31.27 9.45
C VAL A 362 -9.53 32.20 9.94
N GLU A 363 -8.44 31.64 10.47
CA GLU A 363 -7.26 32.39 10.90
C GLU A 363 -6.64 33.19 9.74
N GLU A 364 -6.42 32.55 8.58
CA GLU A 364 -5.92 33.23 7.38
C GLU A 364 -6.86 34.36 6.92
N ALA A 365 -8.18 34.20 7.03
CA ALA A 365 -9.13 35.25 6.67
C ALA A 365 -9.07 36.45 7.63
N GLU A 366 -8.95 36.18 8.94
CA GLU A 366 -8.77 37.22 9.96
C GLU A 366 -7.46 38.00 9.74
N GLU A 367 -6.35 37.30 9.48
CA GLU A 367 -5.04 37.91 9.16
C GLU A 367 -5.09 38.79 7.90
N GLU A 368 -5.86 38.37 6.89
CA GLU A 368 -6.05 39.13 5.65
C GLU A 368 -6.93 40.38 5.84
N GLY A 369 -7.64 40.50 6.98
CA GLY A 369 -8.45 41.67 7.33
C GLY A 369 -9.96 41.49 7.15
N VAL A 370 -10.46 40.25 7.08
CA VAL A 370 -11.90 39.97 7.09
C VAL A 370 -12.46 40.23 8.49
N GLU A 371 -13.51 41.04 8.59
CA GLU A 371 -14.20 41.31 9.85
C GLU A 371 -15.26 40.23 10.14
N PHE A 372 -15.35 39.74 11.38
CA PHE A 372 -16.34 38.73 11.77
C PHE A 372 -17.38 39.29 12.75
N ILE A 373 -18.66 39.04 12.46
CA ILE A 373 -19.78 39.26 13.37
C ILE A 373 -20.40 37.91 13.68
N PHE A 374 -19.99 37.35 14.82
CA PHE A 374 -20.57 36.15 15.38
C PHE A 374 -21.91 36.43 16.08
N LEU A 375 -22.66 35.35 16.32
CA LEU A 375 -23.96 35.40 16.99
C LEU A 375 -24.89 36.46 16.37
N ALA A 376 -24.92 36.51 15.05
CA ALA A 376 -25.80 37.41 14.30
C ALA A 376 -26.35 36.71 13.05
N ASN A 377 -27.57 37.07 12.67
CA ASN A 377 -28.20 36.53 11.46
C ASN A 377 -29.02 37.63 10.77
N PRO A 378 -28.94 37.74 9.43
CA PRO A 378 -29.85 38.58 8.68
C PRO A 378 -31.32 38.21 8.87
N VAL A 379 -32.18 39.23 8.95
CA VAL A 379 -33.64 39.08 9.00
C VAL A 379 -34.35 39.82 7.87
N LYS A 380 -33.74 40.89 7.33
CA LYS A 380 -34.26 41.66 6.21
C LYS A 380 -33.14 42.42 5.49
N ILE A 381 -33.20 42.49 4.17
CA ILE A 381 -32.28 43.27 3.33
C ILE A 381 -33.05 44.50 2.82
N HIS A 382 -32.49 45.69 3.05
CA HIS A 382 -33.14 46.97 2.71
C HIS A 382 -32.39 47.68 1.58
N GLY A 383 -33.14 48.32 0.69
CA GLY A 383 -32.60 49.24 -0.32
C GLY A 383 -33.59 49.57 -1.43
N ASN A 384 -33.31 50.62 -2.20
CA ASN A 384 -34.16 51.06 -3.31
C ASN A 384 -33.65 50.51 -4.65
N GLY A 385 -34.11 49.31 -5.02
CA GLY A 385 -33.68 48.60 -6.22
C GLY A 385 -32.34 47.86 -6.09
N ARG A 386 -31.43 48.36 -5.23
CA ARG A 386 -30.14 47.74 -4.88
C ARG A 386 -29.96 47.70 -3.36
N VAL A 387 -29.17 46.75 -2.84
CA VAL A 387 -28.82 46.67 -1.41
C VAL A 387 -28.16 47.97 -0.92
N GLU A 388 -28.63 48.47 0.23
CA GLU A 388 -28.03 49.61 0.96
C GLU A 388 -27.64 49.23 2.40
N LYS A 389 -28.48 48.44 3.08
CA LYS A 389 -28.24 48.00 4.46
C LYS A 389 -28.95 46.68 4.76
N VAL A 390 -28.42 45.93 5.71
CA VAL A 390 -28.97 44.66 6.19
C VAL A 390 -29.37 44.79 7.65
N GLU A 391 -30.57 44.34 7.96
CA GLU A 391 -31.05 44.21 9.33
C GLU A 391 -30.65 42.83 9.88
N LEU A 392 -29.93 42.85 11.00
CA LEU A 392 -29.38 41.70 11.68
C LEU A 392 -30.03 41.56 13.06
N VAL A 393 -30.25 40.33 13.52
CA VAL A 393 -30.66 40.04 14.91
C VAL A 393 -29.51 39.35 15.65
N ARG A 394 -29.33 39.64 16.94
CA ARG A 394 -28.36 38.92 17.79
C ARG A 394 -28.88 37.54 18.14
N MET A 395 -27.96 36.60 18.27
CA MET A 395 -28.21 35.21 18.63
C MET A 395 -27.60 34.89 20.01
N LYS A 396 -28.18 33.90 20.68
CA LYS A 396 -27.54 33.19 21.79
C LYS A 396 -27.45 31.70 21.46
N LEU A 397 -26.46 31.01 22.02
CA LEU A 397 -26.32 29.56 21.85
C LEU A 397 -27.25 28.83 22.83
N GLY A 398 -28.05 27.90 22.31
CA GLY A 398 -28.85 26.95 23.08
C GLY A 398 -28.16 25.59 23.19
N GLU A 399 -28.97 24.55 23.28
CA GLU A 399 -28.52 23.15 23.30
C GLU A 399 -27.98 22.70 21.93
N PRO A 400 -27.05 21.73 21.90
CA PRO A 400 -26.63 21.05 20.68
C PRO A 400 -27.80 20.60 19.77
N ASP A 401 -27.60 20.67 18.46
CA ASP A 401 -28.48 20.10 17.45
C ASP A 401 -27.99 18.69 17.03
N GLU A 402 -28.66 18.07 16.04
CA GLU A 402 -28.30 16.74 15.52
C GLU A 402 -26.87 16.66 14.97
N SER A 403 -26.25 17.81 14.63
CA SER A 403 -24.86 17.87 14.20
C SER A 403 -23.87 18.03 15.36
N GLY A 404 -24.34 17.96 16.61
CA GLY A 404 -23.54 18.16 17.82
C GLY A 404 -23.21 19.62 18.14
N ARG A 405 -23.60 20.56 17.27
CA ARG A 405 -23.27 21.99 17.42
C ARG A 405 -24.40 22.74 18.10
N ARG A 406 -24.09 23.71 18.95
CA ARG A 406 -25.10 24.49 19.69
C ARG A 406 -26.01 25.25 18.74
N ARG A 407 -27.33 25.14 18.96
CA ARG A 407 -28.33 25.81 18.11
C ARG A 407 -28.35 27.32 18.38
N PRO A 408 -28.44 28.16 17.34
CA PRO A 408 -28.59 29.60 17.51
C PRO A 408 -30.06 29.93 17.80
N ILE A 409 -30.31 30.78 18.79
CA ILE A 409 -31.63 31.26 19.20
C ILE A 409 -31.65 32.78 19.10
N PRO A 410 -32.58 33.40 18.35
CA PRO A 410 -32.67 34.85 18.23
C PRO A 410 -32.99 35.50 19.58
N ILE A 411 -32.34 36.63 19.85
CA ILE A 411 -32.63 37.47 21.01
C ILE A 411 -33.65 38.53 20.55
N GLU A 412 -34.87 38.46 21.06
CA GLU A 412 -35.91 39.43 20.71
C GLU A 412 -35.50 40.87 21.06
N GLY A 413 -35.84 41.83 20.20
CA GLY A 413 -35.54 43.25 20.39
C GLY A 413 -34.05 43.63 20.18
N SER A 414 -33.21 42.71 19.74
CA SER A 414 -31.76 42.95 19.55
C SER A 414 -31.35 43.37 18.14
N ASN A 415 -32.32 43.76 17.31
CA ASN A 415 -32.09 44.06 15.90
C ASN A 415 -31.18 45.30 15.73
N PHE A 416 -30.27 45.24 14.78
CA PHE A 416 -29.39 46.33 14.41
C PHE A 416 -29.12 46.34 12.91
N PHE A 417 -28.67 47.47 12.37
CA PHE A 417 -28.40 47.64 10.94
C PHE A 417 -26.90 47.65 10.66
N LEU A 418 -26.51 47.06 9.53
CA LEU A 418 -25.17 47.17 8.97
C LEU A 418 -25.27 47.60 7.50
N GLU A 419 -24.50 48.60 7.11
CA GLU A 419 -24.42 49.04 5.71
C GLU A 419 -23.69 48.00 4.86
N ALA A 420 -24.24 47.66 3.70
CA ALA A 420 -23.64 46.74 2.75
C ALA A 420 -24.08 47.13 1.33
N ASP A 421 -23.15 47.05 0.38
CA ASP A 421 -23.44 47.30 -1.05
C ASP A 421 -23.75 45.98 -1.78
N ASN A 422 -23.30 44.86 -1.20
CA ASN A 422 -23.54 43.50 -1.66
C ASN A 422 -23.75 42.56 -0.47
N VAL A 423 -24.61 41.56 -0.66
CA VAL A 423 -24.82 40.45 0.29
C VAL A 423 -24.60 39.14 -0.44
N ILE A 424 -23.61 38.36 -0.01
CA ILE A 424 -23.31 37.06 -0.61
C ILE A 424 -23.71 35.94 0.36
N LEU A 425 -24.69 35.14 -0.05
CA LEU A 425 -25.25 34.05 0.75
C LEU A 425 -24.45 32.76 0.55
N ALA A 426 -23.71 32.35 1.58
CA ALA A 426 -22.90 31.13 1.63
C ALA A 426 -23.43 30.16 2.69
N ILE A 427 -24.75 29.92 2.67
CA ILE A 427 -25.51 29.18 3.70
C ILE A 427 -25.77 27.70 3.34
N GLY A 428 -25.01 27.16 2.39
CA GLY A 428 -25.04 25.74 2.01
C GLY A 428 -25.53 25.50 0.59
N GLN A 429 -25.24 24.29 0.10
CA GLN A 429 -25.54 23.82 -1.24
C GLN A 429 -26.48 22.62 -1.19
N TYR A 430 -27.14 22.29 -2.30
CA TYR A 430 -27.98 21.09 -2.44
C TYR A 430 -28.09 20.63 -3.90
N CYS A 431 -28.47 19.37 -4.10
CA CYS A 431 -28.88 18.86 -5.41
C CYS A 431 -30.37 19.09 -5.61
N ASP A 432 -30.77 19.48 -6.82
CA ASP A 432 -32.17 19.76 -7.14
C ASP A 432 -32.99 18.47 -7.21
N ASP A 433 -33.90 18.24 -6.25
CA ASP A 433 -34.80 17.07 -6.23
C ASP A 433 -35.65 16.98 -7.52
N SER A 434 -35.98 18.12 -8.13
CA SER A 434 -36.77 18.14 -9.36
C SER A 434 -35.97 17.61 -10.56
N PHE A 435 -34.65 17.79 -10.56
CA PHE A 435 -33.76 17.24 -11.57
C PHE A 435 -33.70 15.70 -11.45
N LEU A 436 -33.49 15.18 -10.25
CA LEU A 436 -33.43 13.72 -10.02
C LEU A 436 -34.75 13.02 -10.38
N LYS A 437 -35.89 13.59 -9.99
CA LYS A 437 -37.22 13.05 -10.32
C LYS A 437 -37.47 13.02 -11.83
N LYS A 438 -37.00 14.03 -12.58
CA LYS A 438 -37.11 14.05 -14.05
C LYS A 438 -36.30 12.94 -14.71
N LEU A 439 -35.21 12.50 -14.08
CA LEU A 439 -34.41 11.35 -14.53
C LEU A 439 -35.00 9.99 -14.09
N GLY A 440 -36.11 9.99 -13.34
CA GLY A 440 -36.69 8.76 -12.78
C GLY A 440 -35.95 8.20 -11.57
N ILE A 441 -35.08 9.00 -10.94
CA ILE A 441 -34.27 8.59 -9.78
C ILE A 441 -34.95 9.04 -8.49
N GLU A 442 -35.02 8.16 -7.51
CA GLU A 442 -35.52 8.51 -6.18
C GLU A 442 -34.61 9.53 -5.48
N ALA A 443 -35.22 10.56 -4.89
CA ALA A 443 -34.51 11.64 -4.21
C ALA A 443 -35.08 11.88 -2.82
N LYS A 444 -34.19 12.09 -1.85
CA LYS A 444 -34.53 12.38 -0.46
C LYS A 444 -33.63 13.47 0.11
N ARG A 445 -34.24 14.60 0.50
CA ARG A 445 -33.56 15.75 1.11
C ARG A 445 -32.43 16.34 0.23
N GLY A 446 -32.62 16.44 -1.09
CA GLY A 446 -31.59 17.01 -1.99
C GLY A 446 -30.45 16.04 -2.31
N LYS A 447 -30.68 14.73 -2.19
CA LYS A 447 -29.69 13.67 -2.45
C LYS A 447 -30.35 12.53 -3.22
N ALA A 448 -29.61 11.89 -4.12
CA ALA A 448 -30.05 10.66 -4.77
C ALA A 448 -30.07 9.50 -3.76
N VAL A 449 -31.11 8.68 -3.81
CA VAL A 449 -31.19 7.44 -3.04
C VAL A 449 -30.49 6.34 -3.84
N VAL A 450 -29.57 5.65 -3.18
CA VAL A 450 -28.80 4.53 -3.74
C VAL A 450 -28.79 3.38 -2.73
N ASP A 451 -28.54 2.18 -3.23
CA ASP A 451 -28.15 1.05 -2.39
C ASP A 451 -26.82 1.38 -1.67
N GLU A 452 -26.81 1.31 -0.34
CA GLU A 452 -25.67 1.75 0.47
C GLU A 452 -24.42 0.88 0.29
N VAL A 453 -24.56 -0.33 -0.27
CA VAL A 453 -23.46 -1.28 -0.51
C VAL A 453 -22.86 -1.09 -1.91
N THR A 454 -23.71 -1.00 -2.92
CA THR A 454 -23.33 -1.02 -4.35
C THR A 454 -23.30 0.36 -4.99
N LEU A 455 -23.93 1.37 -4.37
CA LEU A 455 -24.16 2.70 -4.94
C LEU A 455 -25.01 2.71 -6.22
N GLN A 456 -25.70 1.61 -6.54
CA GLN A 456 -26.68 1.55 -7.62
C GLN A 456 -27.92 2.35 -7.23
N THR A 457 -28.46 3.13 -8.15
CA THR A 457 -29.70 3.89 -7.96
C THR A 457 -30.93 2.97 -8.06
N SER A 458 -32.14 3.53 -7.99
CA SER A 458 -33.38 2.82 -8.30
C SER A 458 -33.48 2.31 -9.75
N ILE A 459 -32.52 2.67 -10.61
CA ILE A 459 -32.46 2.27 -12.02
C ILE A 459 -31.27 1.32 -12.22
N GLU A 460 -31.56 0.11 -12.70
CA GLU A 460 -30.53 -0.89 -13.02
C GLU A 460 -29.51 -0.35 -14.04
N GLY A 461 -28.23 -0.58 -13.75
CA GLY A 461 -27.10 -0.12 -14.56
C GLY A 461 -26.74 1.35 -14.37
N VAL A 462 -27.44 2.09 -13.49
CA VAL A 462 -27.17 3.49 -13.18
C VAL A 462 -26.70 3.63 -11.73
N PHE A 463 -25.51 4.19 -11.55
CA PHE A 463 -24.84 4.39 -10.26
C PHE A 463 -24.66 5.89 -9.97
N ALA A 464 -24.51 6.26 -8.70
CA ALA A 464 -24.31 7.66 -8.32
C ALA A 464 -23.26 7.81 -7.20
N GLY A 465 -22.57 8.95 -7.18
CA GLY A 465 -21.51 9.22 -6.20
C GLY A 465 -21.22 10.70 -5.99
N GLY A 466 -20.28 10.99 -5.09
CA GLY A 466 -19.91 12.33 -4.67
C GLY A 466 -21.02 13.07 -3.94
N ASP A 467 -21.01 14.40 -4.05
CA ASP A 467 -21.99 15.28 -3.41
C ASP A 467 -23.45 14.95 -3.76
N LEU A 468 -23.69 14.22 -4.87
CA LEU A 468 -25.03 13.79 -5.26
C LEU A 468 -25.68 12.84 -4.23
N ILE A 469 -24.88 11.99 -3.58
CA ILE A 469 -25.34 11.05 -2.54
C ILE A 469 -24.90 11.48 -1.13
N LEU A 470 -23.77 12.20 -1.02
CA LEU A 470 -23.23 12.65 0.27
C LEU A 470 -23.89 13.95 0.73
N GLY A 471 -24.43 14.75 -0.19
CA GLY A 471 -24.56 16.20 0.02
C GLY A 471 -23.20 16.89 -0.06
N PRO A 472 -23.14 18.23 0.10
CA PRO A 472 -21.88 18.97 0.02
C PRO A 472 -20.84 18.41 1.01
N SER A 473 -19.74 17.89 0.49
CA SER A 473 -18.75 17.12 1.24
C SER A 473 -17.33 17.53 0.78
N THR A 474 -16.32 16.72 1.06
CA THR A 474 -14.92 17.02 0.72
C THR A 474 -14.49 16.31 -0.58
N VAL A 475 -13.41 16.81 -1.19
CA VAL A 475 -12.85 16.24 -2.42
C VAL A 475 -12.49 14.75 -2.24
N ILE A 476 -11.90 14.39 -1.09
CA ILE A 476 -11.48 13.01 -0.81
C ILE A 476 -12.66 12.05 -0.61
N GLU A 477 -13.72 12.47 0.06
CA GLU A 477 -14.96 11.68 0.22
C GLU A 477 -15.65 11.46 -1.14
N SER A 478 -15.66 12.50 -1.99
CA SER A 478 -16.16 12.38 -3.35
C SER A 478 -15.32 11.40 -4.20
N ILE A 479 -13.99 11.44 -4.10
CA ILE A 479 -13.13 10.46 -4.78
C ILE A 479 -13.38 9.04 -4.26
N ALA A 480 -13.53 8.85 -2.94
CA ALA A 480 -13.78 7.54 -2.34
C ALA A 480 -15.08 6.90 -2.86
N THR A 481 -16.17 7.67 -2.96
CA THR A 481 -17.43 7.18 -3.54
C THR A 481 -17.31 6.92 -5.05
N GLY A 482 -16.58 7.75 -5.81
CA GLY A 482 -16.30 7.51 -7.22
C GLY A 482 -15.52 6.21 -7.47
N ARG A 483 -14.47 5.95 -6.67
CA ARG A 483 -13.70 4.69 -6.69
C ARG A 483 -14.59 3.50 -6.39
N ARG A 484 -15.39 3.59 -5.32
CA ARG A 484 -16.30 2.51 -4.93
C ARG A 484 -17.31 2.22 -6.04
N ALA A 485 -17.90 3.25 -6.64
CA ALA A 485 -18.83 3.07 -7.76
C ALA A 485 -18.16 2.41 -8.97
N ALA A 486 -16.91 2.76 -9.30
CA ALA A 486 -16.17 2.07 -10.36
C ALA A 486 -16.02 0.56 -10.10
N LEU A 487 -15.65 0.17 -8.87
CA LEU A 487 -15.54 -1.25 -8.49
C LEU A 487 -16.90 -1.97 -8.62
N MET A 488 -17.99 -1.33 -8.23
CA MET A 488 -19.34 -1.90 -8.32
C MET A 488 -19.83 -1.98 -9.78
N ILE A 489 -19.49 -1.00 -10.61
CA ILE A 489 -19.78 -1.03 -12.06
C ILE A 489 -18.99 -2.18 -12.72
N ASP A 490 -17.71 -2.37 -12.40
CA ASP A 490 -16.93 -3.51 -12.92
C ASP A 490 -17.58 -4.86 -12.57
N LEU A 491 -17.99 -5.02 -11.31
CA LEU A 491 -18.69 -6.22 -10.85
C LEU A 491 -20.07 -6.39 -11.50
N TYR A 492 -20.80 -5.31 -11.74
CA TYR A 492 -22.05 -5.32 -12.50
C TYR A 492 -21.84 -5.80 -13.93
N LEU A 493 -20.84 -5.26 -14.64
CA LEU A 493 -20.52 -5.64 -16.01
C LEU A 493 -20.04 -7.09 -16.14
N LYS A 494 -19.48 -7.65 -15.05
CA LYS A 494 -19.11 -9.07 -14.92
C LYS A 494 -20.26 -9.98 -14.46
N GLY A 495 -21.45 -9.43 -14.16
CA GLY A 495 -22.59 -10.19 -13.65
C GLY A 495 -22.44 -10.67 -12.20
N LYS A 496 -21.59 -10.02 -11.40
CA LYS A 496 -21.24 -10.38 -10.02
C LYS A 496 -21.74 -9.39 -8.95
N LEU A 497 -22.50 -8.36 -9.32
CA LEU A 497 -22.91 -7.29 -8.38
C LEU A 497 -23.67 -7.81 -7.17
N GLU A 498 -24.71 -8.63 -7.37
CA GLU A 498 -25.52 -9.15 -6.25
C GLU A 498 -24.69 -10.04 -5.32
N LYS A 499 -23.84 -10.91 -5.88
CA LYS A 499 -22.90 -11.71 -5.08
C LYS A 499 -21.95 -10.81 -4.29
N ALA A 500 -21.38 -9.79 -4.91
CA ALA A 500 -20.52 -8.84 -4.22
C ALA A 500 -21.23 -8.12 -3.07
N LYS A 501 -22.52 -7.79 -3.25
CA LYS A 501 -23.35 -7.23 -2.18
C LYS A 501 -23.56 -8.23 -1.05
N GLU A 502 -23.89 -9.48 -1.35
CA GLU A 502 -24.04 -10.55 -0.36
C GLU A 502 -22.76 -10.78 0.45
N VAL A 503 -21.60 -10.90 -0.21
CA VAL A 503 -20.32 -11.11 0.49
C VAL A 503 -19.90 -9.90 1.33
N LEU A 504 -20.29 -8.67 0.95
CA LEU A 504 -20.02 -7.48 1.75
C LEU A 504 -20.96 -7.36 2.94
N ILE A 505 -22.15 -7.97 2.92
CA ILE A 505 -23.12 -7.90 4.02
C ILE A 505 -22.91 -9.05 5.01
N GLU A 506 -22.74 -10.28 4.53
CA GLU A 506 -22.59 -11.50 5.34
C GLU A 506 -21.47 -12.41 4.78
N PRO A 507 -20.18 -12.00 4.81
CA PRO A 507 -19.10 -12.79 4.21
C PRO A 507 -19.00 -14.22 4.76
N SER A 508 -19.37 -14.43 6.03
CA SER A 508 -19.29 -15.76 6.66
C SER A 508 -20.23 -16.80 6.06
N LYS A 509 -21.26 -16.39 5.32
CA LYS A 509 -22.17 -17.30 4.58
C LYS A 509 -21.64 -17.68 3.20
N HIS A 510 -20.66 -16.94 2.68
CA HIS A 510 -20.18 -17.05 1.30
C HIS A 510 -18.68 -17.40 1.22
N ILE A 511 -18.10 -17.98 2.27
CA ILE A 511 -16.65 -18.25 2.38
C ILE A 511 -16.13 -19.05 1.18
N ASP A 512 -16.82 -20.12 0.77
CA ASP A 512 -16.41 -20.95 -0.37
C ASP A 512 -16.43 -20.19 -1.71
N GLU A 513 -17.38 -19.27 -1.88
CA GLU A 513 -17.46 -18.41 -3.06
C GLU A 513 -16.33 -17.37 -3.05
N ILE A 514 -16.08 -16.74 -1.90
CA ILE A 514 -15.04 -15.72 -1.72
C ILE A 514 -13.66 -16.31 -2.03
N VAL A 515 -13.33 -17.48 -1.49
CA VAL A 515 -11.98 -18.07 -1.67
C VAL A 515 -11.76 -18.67 -3.07
N ARG A 516 -12.82 -18.88 -3.84
CA ARG A 516 -12.76 -19.42 -5.21
C ARG A 516 -12.89 -18.36 -6.30
N ASP A 517 -13.35 -17.15 -5.94
CA ASP A 517 -13.54 -16.04 -6.88
C ASP A 517 -12.68 -14.83 -6.48
N GLU A 518 -11.65 -14.56 -7.26
CA GLU A 518 -10.69 -13.48 -7.01
C GLU A 518 -11.35 -12.09 -6.95
N ASP A 519 -12.41 -11.85 -7.72
CA ASP A 519 -13.11 -10.55 -7.69
C ASP A 519 -13.82 -10.36 -6.33
N LEU A 520 -14.46 -11.42 -5.82
CA LEU A 520 -15.15 -11.41 -4.52
C LEU A 520 -14.17 -11.31 -3.35
N TYR A 521 -13.04 -12.03 -3.43
CA TYR A 521 -11.94 -11.88 -2.48
C TYR A 521 -11.44 -10.43 -2.47
N ARG A 522 -11.08 -9.89 -3.62
CA ARG A 522 -10.50 -8.55 -3.75
C ARG A 522 -11.44 -7.48 -3.20
N ILE A 523 -12.73 -7.51 -3.53
CA ILE A 523 -13.67 -6.48 -3.07
C ILE A 523 -13.90 -6.53 -1.55
N LEU A 524 -13.98 -7.73 -0.96
CA LEU A 524 -14.14 -7.89 0.49
C LEU A 524 -12.93 -7.33 1.24
N PHE A 525 -11.71 -7.72 0.82
CA PHE A 525 -10.48 -7.28 1.48
C PHE A 525 -10.09 -5.83 1.18
N ASP A 526 -10.65 -5.23 0.13
CA ASP A 526 -10.46 -3.80 -0.17
C ASP A 526 -11.40 -2.90 0.64
N LEU A 527 -12.68 -3.29 0.80
CA LEU A 527 -13.71 -2.44 1.41
C LEU A 527 -14.06 -2.78 2.86
N LYS A 528 -13.94 -4.04 3.26
CA LYS A 528 -14.27 -4.50 4.61
C LYS A 528 -13.22 -5.46 5.20
N PRO A 529 -11.91 -5.17 5.10
CA PRO A 529 -10.94 -6.01 5.78
C PRO A 529 -11.11 -5.88 7.30
N TYR A 530 -10.84 -6.97 8.02
CA TYR A 530 -10.74 -6.93 9.47
C TYR A 530 -9.68 -5.90 9.89
N ASN A 531 -10.03 -5.13 10.91
CA ASN A 531 -9.14 -4.17 11.53
C ASN A 531 -9.30 -4.20 13.05
N HIS A 532 -8.20 -4.01 13.75
CA HIS A 532 -8.12 -3.94 15.19
C HIS A 532 -7.23 -2.77 15.59
N TRP A 533 -7.63 -2.08 16.66
CA TRP A 533 -6.91 -0.97 17.27
C TRP A 533 -6.52 -1.30 18.70
N LYS A 534 -5.26 -1.05 19.02
CA LYS A 534 -4.80 -1.01 20.40
C LYS A 534 -5.48 0.16 21.12
N ASP A 535 -5.98 -0.12 22.31
CA ASP A 535 -6.24 0.93 23.32
C ASP A 535 -4.87 1.43 23.81
N VAL A 536 -4.53 2.69 23.49
CA VAL A 536 -3.23 3.32 23.79
C VAL A 536 -3.38 4.64 24.54
N THR A 537 -2.40 4.96 25.38
CA THR A 537 -2.29 6.22 26.13
C THR A 537 -0.97 6.94 25.81
N GLU A 538 -0.73 8.10 26.42
CA GLU A 538 0.56 8.80 26.32
C GLU A 538 1.72 7.96 26.90
N GLU A 539 1.45 7.17 27.96
CA GLU A 539 2.43 6.28 28.61
C GLU A 539 3.01 5.25 27.63
N ASP A 540 2.19 4.74 26.71
CA ASP A 540 2.61 3.77 25.69
C ASP A 540 3.66 4.35 24.71
N TYR A 541 3.81 5.68 24.64
CA TYR A 541 4.73 6.36 23.73
C TYR A 541 5.82 7.19 24.43
N GLU A 542 6.05 7.00 25.74
CA GLU A 542 7.10 7.74 26.47
C GLU A 542 8.50 7.53 25.90
N HIS A 543 8.76 6.37 25.29
CA HIS A 543 10.03 6.03 24.65
C HIS A 543 10.24 6.72 23.29
N VAL A 544 9.21 7.36 22.73
CA VAL A 544 9.30 8.03 21.42
C VAL A 544 9.91 9.42 21.56
N GLU A 545 10.93 9.68 20.76
CA GLU A 545 11.59 10.99 20.70
C GLU A 545 10.63 12.10 20.20
N ARG A 546 10.55 13.18 20.99
CA ARG A 546 9.84 14.42 20.66
C ARG A 546 10.63 15.26 19.64
N LYS A 547 10.00 15.57 18.51
CA LYS A 547 10.52 16.36 17.39
C LYS A 547 9.46 17.37 16.92
N PRO A 548 9.81 18.65 16.75
CA PRO A 548 8.86 19.65 16.28
C PRO A 548 8.34 19.33 14.88
N ARG A 549 7.06 19.66 14.62
CA ARG A 549 6.45 19.52 13.30
C ARG A 549 7.00 20.58 12.35
N VAL A 550 7.37 20.16 11.14
CA VAL A 550 7.69 21.11 10.07
C VAL A 550 6.42 21.84 9.62
N LYS A 551 6.48 23.18 9.62
CA LYS A 551 5.35 24.05 9.26
C LYS A 551 5.56 24.61 7.85
N SER A 552 4.49 24.59 7.06
CA SER A 552 4.48 25.29 5.77
C SER A 552 4.50 26.80 5.97
N ARG A 553 5.06 27.51 5.00
CA ARG A 553 5.18 28.98 5.01
C ARG A 553 4.03 29.58 4.22
N LEU A 554 3.43 30.64 4.75
CA LEU A 554 2.45 31.46 4.03
C LEU A 554 3.12 32.72 3.49
N LYS A 555 2.67 33.17 2.32
CA LYS A 555 3.09 34.47 1.78
C LYS A 555 2.64 35.62 2.70
N PRO A 556 3.38 36.75 2.73
CA PRO A 556 2.98 37.95 3.49
C PRO A 556 1.56 38.41 3.13
N VAL A 557 0.83 38.98 4.10
CA VAL A 557 -0.56 39.44 3.89
C VAL A 557 -0.66 40.39 2.70
N GLU A 558 0.32 41.28 2.56
CA GLU A 558 0.39 42.31 1.52
C GLU A 558 0.50 41.72 0.12
N GLU A 559 0.96 40.48 -0.02
CA GLU A 559 0.97 39.73 -1.28
C GLU A 559 -0.30 38.90 -1.44
N ARG A 560 -0.76 38.25 -0.37
CA ARG A 560 -1.98 37.43 -0.36
C ARG A 560 -3.21 38.19 -0.88
N ILE A 561 -3.36 39.45 -0.48
CA ILE A 561 -4.54 40.27 -0.81
C ILE A 561 -4.48 40.91 -2.21
N LYS A 562 -3.31 40.91 -2.88
CA LYS A 562 -3.12 41.61 -4.17
C LYS A 562 -3.57 40.80 -5.39
N GLY A 563 -3.89 39.52 -5.24
CA GLY A 563 -4.30 38.69 -6.35
C GLY A 563 -4.57 37.25 -5.97
N PHE A 564 -4.50 36.37 -6.97
CA PHE A 564 -4.89 34.97 -6.87
C PHE A 564 -3.69 34.01 -6.91
N VAL A 565 -2.49 34.49 -6.56
CA VAL A 565 -1.29 33.65 -6.44
C VAL A 565 -1.45 32.64 -5.30
N GLU A 566 -0.83 31.46 -5.44
CA GLU A 566 -0.86 30.43 -4.39
C GLU A 566 -0.27 30.97 -3.08
N VAL A 567 -1.01 30.83 -1.99
CA VAL A 567 -0.65 31.47 -0.70
C VAL A 567 0.24 30.61 0.19
N GLU A 568 0.13 29.29 0.10
CA GLU A 568 0.88 28.33 0.91
C GLU A 568 2.02 27.76 0.09
N GLU A 569 3.25 27.87 0.58
CA GLU A 569 4.44 27.35 -0.09
C GLU A 569 4.67 25.87 0.23
N SER A 570 5.29 25.14 -0.69
CA SER A 570 5.70 23.76 -0.45
C SER A 570 6.89 23.71 0.52
N LEU A 571 7.05 22.56 1.17
CA LEU A 571 8.23 22.26 1.99
C LEU A 571 9.45 22.01 1.07
N THR A 572 10.66 22.21 1.60
CA THR A 572 11.87 21.77 0.89
C THR A 572 12.00 20.25 0.94
N GLU A 573 12.78 19.66 0.03
CA GLU A 573 13.01 18.21 0.02
C GLU A 573 13.61 17.71 1.35
N GLU A 574 14.59 18.43 1.89
CA GLU A 574 15.20 18.11 3.19
C GLU A 574 14.17 18.14 4.34
N GLU A 575 13.29 19.14 4.34
CA GLU A 575 12.18 19.25 5.30
C GLU A 575 11.22 18.07 5.18
N VAL A 576 10.91 17.65 3.95
CA VAL A 576 9.99 16.54 3.63
C VAL A 576 10.54 15.20 4.11
N LEU A 577 11.81 14.91 3.81
CA LEU A 577 12.47 13.67 4.24
C LEU A 577 12.48 13.55 5.77
N LYS A 578 12.93 14.60 6.47
CA LYS A 578 12.95 14.66 7.94
C LYS A 578 11.57 14.53 8.56
N GLU A 579 10.57 15.20 8.00
CA GLU A 579 9.21 15.14 8.50
C GLU A 579 8.59 13.74 8.27
N ALA A 580 8.86 13.07 7.15
CA ALA A 580 8.41 11.69 6.90
C ALA A 580 9.07 10.66 7.86
N GLU A 581 10.34 10.86 8.22
CA GLU A 581 11.05 10.04 9.22
C GLU A 581 10.40 10.09 10.61
N ARG A 582 9.66 11.15 10.96
CA ARG A 582 8.93 11.24 12.24
C ARG A 582 7.84 10.17 12.39
N CYS A 583 7.31 9.59 11.31
CA CYS A 583 6.24 8.60 11.40
C CYS A 583 6.64 7.39 12.26
N MET A 584 5.77 6.99 13.20
CA MET A 584 6.07 5.92 14.18
C MET A 584 5.77 4.51 13.65
N SER A 585 5.31 4.38 12.39
CA SER A 585 4.91 3.11 11.79
C SER A 585 3.99 2.26 12.69
N CYS A 586 2.96 2.89 13.27
CA CYS A 586 2.11 2.25 14.28
C CYS A 586 1.25 1.10 13.74
N GLY A 587 0.94 1.06 12.44
CA GLY A 587 0.25 -0.06 11.80
C GLY A 587 1.16 -1.26 11.55
N CYS A 588 0.58 -2.47 11.53
CA CYS A 588 1.35 -3.70 11.36
C CYS A 588 2.05 -3.77 9.98
N MET A 589 3.35 -4.06 10.01
CA MET A 589 4.19 -4.25 8.83
C MET A 589 3.87 -5.53 8.04
N GLU A 590 3.26 -6.52 8.70
CA GLU A 590 2.93 -7.83 8.13
C GLU A 590 1.43 -7.96 7.77
N VAL A 591 0.72 -6.82 7.67
CA VAL A 591 -0.74 -6.77 7.52
C VAL A 591 -1.27 -7.51 6.28
N PHE A 592 -0.46 -7.61 5.22
CA PHE A 592 -0.80 -8.30 3.97
C PHE A 592 -0.52 -9.80 4.00
N ARG A 593 0.17 -10.31 5.03
CA ARG A 593 0.51 -11.74 5.19
C ARG A 593 -0.13 -12.38 6.44
N CYS A 594 -0.81 -11.58 7.25
CA CYS A 594 -1.44 -12.03 8.49
C CYS A 594 -2.70 -12.88 8.23
N LYS A 595 -2.59 -14.20 8.43
CA LYS A 595 -3.71 -15.14 8.35
C LYS A 595 -4.77 -14.92 9.40
N LEU A 596 -4.41 -14.38 10.57
CA LEU A 596 -5.39 -14.04 11.61
C LEU A 596 -6.36 -12.97 11.09
N ARG A 597 -5.84 -11.91 10.46
CA ARG A 597 -6.66 -10.87 9.84
C ARG A 597 -7.50 -11.42 8.68
N GLU A 598 -6.91 -12.28 7.84
CA GLU A 598 -7.63 -12.93 6.74
C GLU A 598 -8.84 -13.74 7.25
N TYR A 599 -8.61 -14.65 8.19
CA TYR A 599 -9.68 -15.48 8.73
C TYR A 599 -10.67 -14.66 9.57
N ALA A 600 -10.23 -13.66 10.34
CA ALA A 600 -11.13 -12.79 11.08
C ALA A 600 -12.10 -12.04 10.15
N THR A 601 -11.63 -11.64 8.95
CA THR A 601 -12.46 -11.03 7.90
C THR A 601 -13.50 -12.03 7.39
N LEU A 602 -13.07 -13.23 6.98
CA LEU A 602 -13.94 -14.25 6.39
C LEU A 602 -15.01 -14.75 7.35
N TYR A 603 -14.65 -14.96 8.62
CA TYR A 603 -15.54 -15.53 9.62
C TYR A 603 -16.28 -14.47 10.44
N GLU A 604 -16.08 -13.18 10.16
CA GLU A 604 -16.66 -12.06 10.92
C GLU A 604 -16.38 -12.16 12.43
N ALA A 605 -15.14 -12.51 12.76
CA ALA A 605 -14.71 -12.62 14.16
C ALA A 605 -14.65 -11.23 14.80
N LYS A 606 -15.10 -11.13 16.05
CA LYS A 606 -15.10 -9.89 16.82
C LYS A 606 -14.24 -10.03 18.06
N GLN A 607 -13.20 -9.21 18.16
CA GLN A 607 -12.29 -9.26 19.30
C GLN A 607 -12.97 -8.99 20.65
N ASP A 608 -13.93 -8.06 20.69
CA ASP A 608 -14.60 -7.61 21.90
C ASP A 608 -15.57 -8.65 22.48
N ARG A 609 -15.84 -9.75 21.75
CA ARG A 609 -16.73 -10.83 22.18
C ARG A 609 -16.31 -11.47 23.51
N PHE A 610 -15.00 -11.67 23.69
CA PHE A 610 -14.41 -12.23 24.90
C PHE A 610 -13.44 -11.23 25.54
N LYS A 611 -13.80 -9.94 25.55
CA LYS A 611 -12.95 -8.88 26.11
C LYS A 611 -12.53 -9.23 27.54
N GLY A 612 -11.22 -9.22 27.78
CA GLY A 612 -10.59 -9.47 29.07
C GLY A 612 -9.34 -8.59 29.24
N GLU A 613 -8.51 -8.93 30.22
CA GLU A 613 -7.17 -8.35 30.31
C GLU A 613 -6.31 -8.84 29.14
N THR A 614 -5.70 -7.90 28.40
CA THR A 614 -4.73 -8.20 27.35
C THR A 614 -3.32 -8.18 27.92
N ASN A 615 -2.52 -9.20 27.62
CA ASN A 615 -1.12 -9.21 27.98
C ASN A 615 -0.33 -8.26 27.07
N ARG A 616 0.53 -7.46 27.69
CA ARG A 616 1.50 -6.61 26.98
C ARG A 616 2.89 -7.17 27.20
N PHE A 617 3.59 -7.42 26.11
CA PHE A 617 4.95 -7.93 26.11
C PHE A 617 5.89 -6.90 25.51
N GLU A 618 7.08 -6.79 26.10
CA GLU A 618 8.19 -6.09 25.45
C GLU A 618 8.51 -6.78 24.12
N ILE A 619 8.82 -5.97 23.10
CA ILE A 619 9.21 -6.46 21.78
C ILE A 619 10.69 -6.80 21.83
N ASP A 620 11.05 -8.02 21.46
CA ASP A 620 12.44 -8.43 21.38
C ASP A 620 13.02 -8.03 20.02
N GLU A 621 13.81 -6.96 20.05
CA GLU A 621 14.57 -6.44 18.92
C GLU A 621 16.08 -6.65 19.11
N THR A 622 16.52 -7.60 19.93
CA THR A 622 17.95 -7.80 20.21
C THR A 622 18.69 -8.45 19.03
N HIS A 623 18.02 -9.31 18.26
CA HIS A 623 18.61 -9.94 17.09
C HIS A 623 18.83 -8.92 15.94
N PRO A 624 19.97 -8.95 15.22
CA PRO A 624 20.28 -7.95 14.20
C PRO A 624 19.31 -7.92 13.01
N SER A 625 18.69 -9.06 12.69
CA SER A 625 17.86 -9.20 11.47
C SER A 625 16.39 -9.58 11.75
N VAL A 626 16.03 -9.91 12.98
CA VAL A 626 14.71 -10.48 13.32
C VAL A 626 14.13 -9.76 14.52
N VAL A 627 12.81 -9.57 14.50
CA VAL A 627 12.01 -9.05 15.61
C VAL A 627 11.03 -10.12 16.07
N LEU A 628 10.92 -10.33 17.37
CA LEU A 628 9.86 -11.13 17.99
C LEU A 628 8.92 -10.24 18.81
N ASP A 629 7.71 -10.09 18.29
CA ASP A 629 6.63 -9.33 18.89
C ASP A 629 5.53 -10.28 19.38
N ASN A 630 5.63 -10.67 20.65
CA ASN A 630 4.66 -11.56 21.28
C ASN A 630 3.24 -10.96 21.35
N ASN A 631 3.07 -9.65 21.16
CA ASN A 631 1.74 -9.01 21.14
C ASN A 631 0.93 -9.38 19.88
N LYS A 632 1.58 -9.93 18.84
CA LYS A 632 0.96 -10.46 17.61
C LYS A 632 0.85 -11.99 17.62
N CYS A 633 1.44 -12.67 18.60
CA CYS A 633 1.58 -14.11 18.60
C CYS A 633 0.27 -14.80 19.01
N VAL A 634 -0.17 -15.79 18.24
CA VAL A 634 -1.35 -16.62 18.55
C VAL A 634 -0.98 -17.97 19.17
N LEU A 635 0.27 -18.11 19.65
CA LEU A 635 0.80 -19.31 20.30
C LEU A 635 0.63 -20.60 19.48
N CYS A 636 0.69 -20.50 18.14
CA CYS A 636 0.45 -21.62 17.23
C CYS A 636 1.53 -22.71 17.25
N GLY A 637 2.68 -22.47 17.87
CA GLY A 637 3.75 -23.46 18.06
C GLY A 637 4.61 -23.78 16.84
N ARG A 638 4.30 -23.23 15.65
CA ARG A 638 5.05 -23.55 14.43
C ARG A 638 6.54 -23.24 14.52
N CYS A 639 6.91 -22.08 15.05
CA CYS A 639 8.31 -21.70 15.23
C CYS A 639 9.02 -22.63 16.23
N VAL A 640 8.39 -22.97 17.35
CA VAL A 640 8.93 -23.91 18.34
C VAL A 640 9.20 -25.26 17.68
N ASN A 641 8.20 -25.87 17.05
CA ASN A 641 8.36 -27.18 16.44
C ASN A 641 9.37 -27.15 15.27
N LEU A 642 9.40 -26.09 14.46
CA LEU A 642 10.43 -25.90 13.44
C LEU A 642 11.83 -25.96 14.06
N THR A 643 12.08 -25.18 15.13
CA THR A 643 13.42 -25.10 15.72
C THR A 643 13.81 -26.36 16.49
N HIS A 644 12.85 -27.10 17.06
CA HIS A 644 13.12 -28.32 17.84
C HIS A 644 13.13 -29.58 16.98
N GLU A 645 12.12 -29.77 16.14
CA GLU A 645 11.90 -31.01 15.39
C GLU A 645 12.57 -31.00 14.03
N ILE A 646 12.70 -29.83 13.38
CA ILE A 646 13.24 -29.73 12.02
C ILE A 646 14.70 -29.31 12.03
N VAL A 647 15.00 -28.10 12.52
CA VAL A 647 16.35 -27.53 12.51
C VAL A 647 17.21 -28.13 13.65
N GLY A 648 16.61 -28.42 14.80
CA GLY A 648 17.28 -29.00 15.96
C GLY A 648 18.10 -28.01 16.81
N GLU A 649 17.93 -26.71 16.59
CA GLU A 649 18.63 -25.63 17.31
C GLU A 649 17.92 -25.22 18.61
N GLY A 650 16.60 -25.46 18.74
CA GLY A 650 15.84 -25.10 19.95
C GLY A 650 15.86 -23.60 20.26
N VAL A 651 15.83 -22.74 19.22
CA VAL A 651 15.96 -21.28 19.32
C VAL A 651 14.87 -20.66 20.19
N VAL A 652 13.64 -21.18 20.13
CA VAL A 652 12.50 -20.66 20.90
C VAL A 652 11.65 -21.79 21.48
N ASP A 653 11.10 -21.54 22.67
CA ASP A 653 10.18 -22.44 23.37
C ASP A 653 9.03 -21.65 24.01
N TYR A 654 8.03 -22.36 24.56
CA TYR A 654 6.98 -21.79 25.38
C TYR A 654 7.52 -21.43 26.77
N LEU A 655 7.51 -20.14 27.10
CA LEU A 655 7.83 -19.63 28.42
C LEU A 655 6.54 -19.37 29.22
N PHE A 656 6.57 -19.72 30.51
CA PHE A 656 5.44 -19.63 31.44
C PHE A 656 4.24 -20.54 31.09
N ARG A 657 3.15 -20.42 31.86
CA ARG A 657 1.88 -21.14 31.67
C ARG A 657 0.69 -20.21 31.88
N GLY A 658 -0.46 -20.56 31.31
CA GLY A 658 -1.70 -19.78 31.43
C GLY A 658 -1.65 -18.49 30.61
N PHE A 659 -2.24 -17.41 31.12
CA PHE A 659 -2.36 -16.15 30.38
C PHE A 659 -1.01 -15.46 30.08
N LYS A 660 0.05 -15.72 30.86
CA LYS A 660 1.38 -15.14 30.60
C LYS A 660 2.23 -15.96 29.63
N THR A 661 1.65 -16.96 28.97
CA THR A 661 2.39 -17.82 28.04
C THR A 661 2.85 -17.00 26.85
N ARG A 662 4.13 -17.09 26.51
CA ARG A 662 4.73 -16.42 25.36
C ARG A 662 5.81 -17.29 24.73
N ILE A 663 6.13 -17.02 23.48
CA ILE A 663 7.29 -17.64 22.83
C ILE A 663 8.53 -16.82 23.20
N SER A 664 9.59 -17.48 23.63
CA SER A 664 10.85 -16.84 24.02
C SER A 664 11.99 -17.83 23.84
N PRO A 665 13.23 -17.36 23.66
CA PRO A 665 14.38 -18.23 23.84
C PRO A 665 14.41 -18.88 25.24
N PRO A 666 14.98 -20.10 25.35
CA PRO A 666 15.08 -20.81 26.62
C PRO A 666 15.81 -20.00 27.70
N LEU A 667 15.55 -20.36 28.97
CA LEU A 667 16.21 -19.77 30.15
C LEU A 667 16.03 -18.25 30.35
N GLY A 668 15.12 -17.61 29.61
CA GLY A 668 14.89 -16.17 29.70
C GLY A 668 15.89 -15.33 28.91
N ASN A 669 16.63 -15.96 27.98
CA ASN A 669 17.48 -15.27 27.01
C ASN A 669 16.64 -14.46 26.01
N THR A 670 17.32 -13.58 25.27
CA THR A 670 16.77 -12.82 24.14
C THR A 670 17.18 -13.47 22.82
N LEU A 671 16.51 -13.12 21.72
CA LEU A 671 16.83 -13.69 20.40
C LEU A 671 18.27 -13.36 19.96
N GLY A 672 18.81 -12.22 20.40
CA GLY A 672 20.20 -11.83 20.12
C GLY A 672 21.23 -12.70 20.83
N ASP A 673 20.84 -13.46 21.85
CA ASP A 673 21.71 -14.41 22.55
C ASP A 673 21.73 -15.80 21.89
N MET A 674 20.91 -16.02 20.86
CA MET A 674 20.75 -17.32 20.22
C MET A 674 21.63 -17.46 18.98
N ASP A 675 22.45 -18.50 18.97
CA ASP A 675 23.20 -18.92 17.80
C ASP A 675 22.31 -19.83 16.93
N GLY A 676 21.76 -19.30 15.84
CA GLY A 676 20.97 -20.06 14.88
C GLY A 676 21.22 -19.60 13.45
N VAL A 677 21.17 -20.53 12.49
CA VAL A 677 21.42 -20.25 11.06
C VAL A 677 20.17 -20.41 10.18
N PHE A 678 19.03 -20.75 10.81
CA PHE A 678 17.69 -20.82 10.20
C PHE A 678 16.65 -20.05 11.03
N ILE A 679 17.07 -19.03 11.79
CA ILE A 679 16.16 -18.18 12.57
C ILE A 679 15.13 -17.52 11.65
N GLY A 680 15.53 -17.20 10.41
CA GLY A 680 14.66 -16.62 9.39
C GLY A 680 13.52 -17.51 8.93
N ASP A 681 13.64 -18.85 9.00
CA ASP A 681 12.54 -19.74 8.65
C ASP A 681 11.36 -19.61 9.62
N MET A 682 11.61 -19.12 10.84
CA MET A 682 10.54 -18.79 11.78
C MET A 682 9.64 -17.66 11.25
N ILE A 683 10.15 -16.76 10.40
CA ILE A 683 9.38 -15.69 9.77
C ILE A 683 8.37 -16.30 8.79
N ASP A 684 8.81 -17.25 7.95
CA ASP A 684 7.97 -17.84 6.90
C ASP A 684 6.86 -18.73 7.48
N VAL A 685 7.14 -19.45 8.57
CA VAL A 685 6.12 -20.30 9.22
C VAL A 685 5.15 -19.51 10.11
N CYS A 686 5.50 -18.27 10.50
CA CYS A 686 4.69 -17.43 11.39
C CYS A 686 3.41 -16.93 10.68
N PRO A 687 2.21 -17.37 11.07
CA PRO A 687 0.98 -17.01 10.36
C PRO A 687 0.50 -15.57 10.63
N THR A 688 1.06 -14.88 11.63
CA THR A 688 0.60 -13.54 12.05
C THR A 688 1.65 -12.45 11.93
N GLY A 689 2.88 -12.79 11.54
CA GLY A 689 3.98 -11.83 11.52
C GLY A 689 4.46 -11.40 12.91
N ALA A 690 4.23 -12.22 13.94
CA ALA A 690 4.81 -12.05 15.26
C ALA A 690 6.34 -12.19 15.24
N ILE A 691 6.87 -12.99 14.31
CA ILE A 691 8.29 -13.04 13.99
C ILE A 691 8.44 -12.41 12.61
N SER A 692 9.25 -11.37 12.51
CA SER A 692 9.37 -10.57 11.28
C SER A 692 10.81 -10.12 11.04
N GLU A 693 11.13 -9.79 9.79
CA GLU A 693 12.46 -9.32 9.41
C GLU A 693 12.64 -7.82 9.71
N LYS A 694 13.80 -7.45 10.23
CA LYS A 694 14.26 -6.05 10.24
C LYS A 694 14.71 -5.67 8.84
N LEU A 695 13.81 -5.05 8.10
CA LEU A 695 14.10 -4.63 6.73
C LEU A 695 15.16 -3.53 6.72
N PRO A 696 16.15 -3.58 5.79
CA PRO A 696 17.27 -2.63 5.73
C PRO A 696 16.87 -1.32 5.03
N PHE A 697 15.69 -0.80 5.34
CA PHE A 697 15.21 0.48 4.82
C PHE A 697 15.33 1.55 5.91
N ILE A 698 15.60 2.80 5.51
CA ILE A 698 15.54 3.97 6.41
C ILE A 698 14.18 3.97 7.14
N LYS A 699 13.12 3.69 6.38
CA LYS A 699 11.78 3.48 6.91
C LYS A 699 11.05 2.41 6.11
N PRO A 700 10.77 1.22 6.69
CA PRO A 700 9.98 0.23 6.00
C PRO A 700 8.48 0.60 6.02
N GLY A 701 7.78 0.34 4.92
CA GLY A 701 6.31 0.45 4.81
C GLY A 701 5.64 -0.92 4.68
N PRO A 702 4.34 -1.04 5.01
CA PRO A 702 3.60 -2.30 4.94
C PRO A 702 3.25 -2.64 3.48
N TRP A 703 4.20 -2.70 2.56
CA TRP A 703 3.88 -2.82 1.14
C TRP A 703 3.41 -4.23 0.75
N LYS A 704 2.38 -4.31 -0.10
CA LYS A 704 1.97 -5.57 -0.72
C LYS A 704 3.01 -5.96 -1.77
N THR A 705 3.84 -6.94 -1.43
CA THR A 705 4.92 -7.47 -2.25
C THR A 705 4.42 -8.54 -3.22
N THR A 706 5.14 -8.70 -4.33
CA THR A 706 4.96 -9.81 -5.27
C THR A 706 6.18 -10.73 -5.17
N PRO A 707 5.99 -12.04 -4.94
CA PRO A 707 7.10 -12.98 -4.93
C PRO A 707 7.60 -13.22 -6.36
N VAL A 708 8.90 -13.06 -6.56
CA VAL A 708 9.62 -13.44 -7.77
C VAL A 708 10.50 -14.64 -7.43
N LYS A 709 10.20 -15.78 -8.05
CA LYS A 709 11.04 -16.97 -7.90
C LYS A 709 12.41 -16.75 -8.51
N THR A 710 13.44 -17.15 -7.76
CA THR A 710 14.83 -17.11 -8.18
C THR A 710 15.62 -18.16 -7.39
N VAL A 711 16.94 -18.15 -7.55
CA VAL A 711 17.89 -19.05 -6.90
C VAL A 711 18.95 -18.23 -6.18
N CYS A 712 19.28 -18.61 -4.95
CA CYS A 712 20.36 -18.00 -4.19
C CYS A 712 21.71 -18.23 -4.85
N ASN A 713 22.48 -17.15 -5.07
CA ASN A 713 23.84 -17.20 -5.61
C ASN A 713 24.94 -17.33 -4.55
N GLY A 714 24.61 -17.46 -3.26
CA GLY A 714 25.59 -17.34 -2.15
C GLY A 714 26.49 -18.56 -1.90
N CYS A 715 26.11 -19.76 -2.35
CA CYS A 715 26.96 -20.97 -2.26
C CYS A 715 26.53 -22.01 -3.30
N SER A 716 27.29 -23.08 -3.45
CA SER A 716 27.04 -24.16 -4.43
C SER A 716 25.69 -24.90 -4.28
N PHE A 717 24.96 -24.74 -3.17
CA PHE A 717 23.63 -25.35 -2.99
C PHE A 717 22.50 -24.70 -3.80
N ALA A 718 22.67 -23.46 -4.26
CA ALA A 718 21.73 -22.80 -5.18
C ALA A 718 20.24 -22.86 -4.77
N CYS A 719 19.90 -22.67 -3.48
CA CYS A 719 18.52 -22.83 -3.00
C CYS A 719 17.50 -21.99 -3.80
N GLU A 720 16.41 -22.62 -4.28
CA GLU A 720 15.26 -21.89 -4.84
C GLU A 720 14.61 -21.05 -3.73
N MET A 721 14.33 -19.78 -4.02
CA MET A 721 13.76 -18.81 -3.09
C MET A 721 12.82 -17.86 -3.81
N ASN A 722 11.94 -17.21 -3.07
CA ASN A 722 11.22 -16.04 -3.54
C ASN A 722 11.98 -14.79 -3.09
N ILE A 723 12.20 -13.85 -4.01
CA ILE A 723 12.46 -12.46 -3.63
C ILE A 723 11.15 -11.70 -3.69
N GLU A 724 10.79 -11.09 -2.59
CA GLU A 724 9.59 -10.30 -2.43
C GLU A 724 9.87 -8.88 -2.93
N VAL A 725 9.19 -8.48 -4.00
CA VAL A 725 9.45 -7.21 -4.70
C VAL A 725 8.27 -6.27 -4.56
N TYR A 726 8.56 -4.98 -4.36
CA TYR A 726 7.57 -3.90 -4.44
C TYR A 726 8.13 -2.75 -5.29
N ASN A 727 7.51 -2.47 -6.44
CA ASN A 727 7.96 -1.43 -7.38
C ASN A 727 9.48 -1.47 -7.61
N ASP A 728 9.97 -2.64 -8.03
CA ASP A 728 11.38 -2.94 -8.29
C ASP A 728 12.32 -2.88 -7.06
N MET A 729 11.81 -2.50 -5.88
CA MET A 729 12.55 -2.64 -4.63
C MET A 729 12.51 -4.07 -4.14
N LEU A 730 13.69 -4.62 -3.88
CA LEU A 730 13.83 -5.91 -3.23
C LEU A 730 13.57 -5.75 -1.73
N VAL A 731 12.45 -6.29 -1.26
CA VAL A 731 12.02 -6.12 0.13
C VAL A 731 12.69 -7.16 1.01
N ARG A 732 12.52 -8.46 0.71
CA ARG A 732 13.07 -9.57 1.49
C ARG A 732 13.14 -10.86 0.67
N ALA A 733 13.80 -11.88 1.19
CA ALA A 733 13.71 -13.24 0.65
C ALA A 733 12.84 -14.13 1.54
N SER A 734 12.11 -15.06 0.92
CA SER A 734 11.29 -16.08 1.57
C SER A 734 11.51 -17.44 0.90
N SER A 735 11.22 -18.52 1.62
CA SER A 735 11.34 -19.86 1.07
C SER A 735 10.28 -20.17 0.01
N VAL A 736 10.56 -21.16 -0.84
CA VAL A 736 9.60 -21.68 -1.84
C VAL A 736 9.08 -23.04 -1.37
N ALA A 737 7.76 -23.21 -1.39
CA ALA A 737 7.14 -24.49 -1.06
C ALA A 737 7.58 -25.60 -2.03
N GLY A 738 8.00 -26.74 -1.49
CA GLY A 738 8.35 -27.94 -2.26
C GLY A 738 9.81 -28.07 -2.69
N TRP A 739 10.59 -26.98 -2.68
CA TRP A 739 12.04 -27.05 -2.88
C TRP A 739 12.75 -27.15 -1.53
N ASN A 740 13.70 -28.09 -1.38
CA ASN A 740 14.50 -28.25 -0.14
C ASN A 740 13.65 -28.27 1.15
N ASN A 741 12.45 -28.85 1.09
CA ASN A 741 11.49 -28.88 2.19
C ASN A 741 10.98 -27.50 2.66
N GLY A 742 11.27 -26.41 1.95
CA GLY A 742 10.78 -25.07 2.30
C GLY A 742 11.68 -24.28 3.25
N HIS A 743 12.98 -24.61 3.32
CA HIS A 743 13.97 -23.93 4.18
C HIS A 743 14.88 -22.99 3.41
N LEU A 744 15.21 -21.85 4.03
CA LEU A 744 16.16 -20.87 3.49
C LEU A 744 17.11 -20.40 4.59
N CYS A 745 18.41 -20.62 4.42
CA CYS A 745 19.39 -20.24 5.43
C CYS A 745 19.48 -18.71 5.62
N ASP A 746 19.89 -18.30 6.81
CA ASP A 746 19.96 -16.90 7.22
C ASP A 746 20.99 -16.09 6.42
N ILE A 747 22.04 -16.75 5.89
CA ILE A 747 22.99 -16.12 4.96
C ILE A 747 22.26 -15.62 3.72
N CYS A 748 21.46 -16.49 3.10
CA CYS A 748 20.70 -16.13 1.91
C CYS A 748 19.68 -15.03 2.23
N ARG A 749 18.99 -15.15 3.38
CA ARG A 749 17.89 -14.27 3.74
C ARG A 749 18.34 -12.87 4.14
N PHE A 750 19.33 -12.79 5.05
CA PHE A 750 19.69 -11.53 5.70
C PHE A 750 20.99 -10.92 5.18
N LYS A 751 21.99 -11.74 4.78
CA LYS A 751 23.20 -11.18 4.13
C LYS A 751 22.93 -10.76 2.69
N ARG A 752 21.85 -11.27 2.08
CA ARG A 752 21.34 -10.87 0.76
C ARG A 752 22.46 -10.81 -0.30
N PRO A 753 23.27 -11.87 -0.50
CA PRO A 753 24.35 -11.88 -1.52
C PRO A 753 23.84 -11.66 -2.95
N TRP A 754 22.52 -11.81 -3.16
CA TRP A 754 21.80 -11.54 -4.40
C TRP A 754 21.36 -10.07 -4.57
N ALA A 755 21.48 -9.24 -3.53
CA ALA A 755 21.14 -7.81 -3.54
C ALA A 755 22.39 -6.91 -3.50
N GLU A 756 23.58 -7.50 -3.40
CA GLU A 756 24.83 -6.76 -3.27
C GLU A 756 25.28 -6.22 -4.64
N ASP A 757 24.91 -4.97 -4.95
CA ASP A 757 25.48 -4.25 -6.08
C ASP A 757 26.29 -3.04 -5.61
N LEU A 758 27.47 -2.87 -6.21
CA LEU A 758 28.04 -1.54 -6.37
C LEU A 758 27.05 -0.72 -7.21
N THR A 759 26.67 0.48 -6.78
CA THR A 759 25.80 1.38 -7.56
C THR A 759 26.57 2.39 -8.39
N PHE A 760 27.88 2.51 -8.14
CA PHE A 760 28.80 3.41 -8.82
C PHE A 760 30.14 2.71 -9.05
N PRO A 761 30.87 3.08 -10.11
CA PRO A 761 32.21 2.57 -10.32
C PRO A 761 33.17 3.07 -9.22
N LEU A 762 34.11 2.21 -8.84
CA LEU A 762 35.18 2.54 -7.90
C LEU A 762 36.52 2.42 -8.61
N LEU A 763 37.38 3.43 -8.50
CA LEU A 763 38.78 3.35 -8.91
C LEU A 763 39.65 3.28 -7.65
N ASN A 764 40.40 2.20 -7.48
CA ASN A 764 41.24 1.93 -6.31
C ASN A 764 40.50 2.06 -4.97
N GLY A 765 39.19 1.75 -4.98
CA GLY A 765 38.32 1.85 -3.80
C GLY A 765 37.64 3.20 -3.61
N GLU A 766 37.93 4.21 -4.43
CA GLU A 766 37.29 5.53 -4.39
C GLU A 766 36.20 5.66 -5.46
N LYS A 767 35.07 6.28 -5.12
CA LYS A 767 33.95 6.50 -6.05
C LYS A 767 34.36 7.48 -7.16
N VAL A 768 34.07 7.13 -8.42
CA VAL A 768 34.34 7.97 -9.59
C VAL A 768 33.10 8.12 -10.48
N GLU A 769 33.11 9.14 -11.35
CA GLU A 769 32.08 9.33 -12.38
C GLU A 769 32.35 8.44 -13.61
N TRP A 770 31.32 8.16 -14.40
CA TRP A 770 31.41 7.29 -15.58
C TRP A 770 32.39 7.80 -16.67
N ASP A 771 32.61 9.10 -16.78
CA ASP A 771 33.62 9.64 -17.71
C ASP A 771 35.04 9.26 -17.28
N LYS A 772 35.32 9.20 -15.97
CA LYS A 772 36.63 8.76 -15.43
C LYS A 772 36.87 7.28 -15.65
N VAL A 773 35.81 6.48 -15.71
CA VAL A 773 35.89 5.05 -16.08
C VAL A 773 36.40 4.89 -17.51
N ARG A 774 35.88 5.69 -18.46
CA ARG A 774 36.32 5.65 -19.85
C ARG A 774 37.79 6.04 -19.97
N GLU A 775 38.18 7.15 -19.35
CA GLU A 775 39.58 7.60 -19.32
C GLU A 775 40.51 6.52 -18.76
N PHE A 776 40.09 5.79 -17.72
CA PHE A 776 40.87 4.69 -17.15
C PHE A 776 41.10 3.56 -18.16
N ILE A 777 40.05 3.09 -18.82
CA ILE A 777 40.14 1.98 -19.79
C ILE A 777 40.98 2.39 -21.00
N GLU A 778 40.88 3.64 -21.47
CA GLU A 778 41.64 4.15 -22.61
C GLU A 778 43.13 4.40 -22.29
N SER A 779 43.48 4.64 -21.03
CA SER A 779 44.85 5.02 -20.63
C SER A 779 45.77 3.86 -20.28
N HIS A 780 45.26 2.62 -20.25
CA HIS A 780 46.04 1.42 -19.91
C HIS A 780 46.17 0.48 -21.11
N GLU A 781 47.40 0.08 -21.43
CA GLU A 781 47.69 -0.84 -22.55
C GLU A 781 47.56 -2.33 -22.16
N ASP A 782 47.72 -2.68 -20.86
CA ASP A 782 47.59 -4.06 -20.34
C ASP A 782 46.51 -4.16 -19.25
N ILE A 783 45.30 -4.53 -19.66
CA ILE A 783 44.12 -4.67 -18.80
C ILE A 783 43.71 -6.15 -18.68
N ALA A 784 43.49 -6.59 -17.43
CA ALA A 784 42.81 -7.84 -17.14
C ALA A 784 41.36 -7.60 -16.69
N LEU A 785 40.42 -8.32 -17.31
CA LEU A 785 39.03 -8.37 -16.89
C LEU A 785 38.85 -9.49 -15.86
N ILE A 786 38.45 -9.12 -14.65
CA ILE A 786 38.22 -10.05 -13.55
C ILE A 786 36.72 -10.23 -13.36
N LEU A 787 36.25 -11.46 -13.59
CA LEU A 787 34.86 -11.85 -13.37
C LEU A 787 34.69 -12.34 -11.94
N THR A 788 33.72 -11.76 -11.24
CA THR A 788 33.37 -12.20 -9.88
C THR A 788 32.30 -13.30 -9.93
N PRO A 789 32.21 -14.15 -8.89
CA PRO A 789 31.16 -15.16 -8.77
C PRO A 789 29.73 -14.60 -8.63
N GLU A 790 29.61 -13.29 -8.42
CA GLU A 790 28.34 -12.57 -8.22
C GLU A 790 27.60 -12.36 -9.55
N LEU A 791 28.31 -12.42 -10.68
CA LEU A 791 27.75 -12.24 -12.03
C LEU A 791 26.85 -13.40 -12.44
N THR A 792 25.77 -13.11 -13.15
CA THR A 792 24.96 -14.11 -13.87
C THR A 792 25.78 -14.81 -14.95
N ASN A 793 25.35 -16.00 -15.40
CA ASN A 793 26.11 -16.69 -16.45
C ASN A 793 26.02 -15.97 -17.80
N GLU A 794 24.95 -15.22 -18.04
CA GLU A 794 24.77 -14.33 -19.18
C GLU A 794 25.78 -13.18 -19.16
N GLU A 795 25.97 -12.54 -17.99
CA GLU A 795 27.02 -11.54 -17.80
C GLU A 795 28.41 -12.17 -17.98
N VAL A 796 28.65 -13.36 -17.42
CA VAL A 796 29.92 -14.07 -17.58
C VAL A 796 30.20 -14.34 -19.07
N GLU A 797 29.24 -14.84 -19.83
CA GLU A 797 29.39 -15.11 -21.27
C GLU A 797 29.51 -13.82 -22.10
N TYR A 798 28.78 -12.75 -21.72
CA TYR A 798 28.93 -11.44 -22.33
C TYR A 798 30.34 -10.88 -22.12
N PHE A 799 30.81 -10.82 -20.87
CA PHE A 799 32.12 -10.27 -20.55
C PHE A 799 33.28 -11.14 -21.05
N LYS A 800 33.07 -12.46 -21.15
CA LYS A 800 34.00 -13.34 -21.86
C LYS A 800 34.14 -12.94 -23.33
N ARG A 801 33.02 -12.77 -24.04
CA ARG A 801 33.04 -12.30 -25.44
C ARG A 801 33.70 -10.93 -25.58
N VAL A 802 33.39 -9.99 -24.68
CA VAL A 802 34.04 -8.67 -24.64
C VAL A 802 35.55 -8.79 -24.45
N ALA A 803 36.00 -9.63 -23.51
CA ALA A 803 37.42 -9.86 -23.29
C ALA A 803 38.11 -10.47 -24.52
N GLU A 804 37.46 -11.43 -25.18
CA GLU A 804 37.95 -12.04 -26.42
C GLU A 804 38.01 -11.02 -27.59
N GLU A 805 36.99 -10.18 -27.76
CA GLU A 805 36.91 -9.16 -28.81
C GLU A 805 37.93 -8.03 -28.63
N LYS A 806 38.14 -7.59 -27.38
CA LYS A 806 39.05 -6.48 -27.04
C LYS A 806 40.47 -6.95 -26.70
N GLY A 807 40.70 -8.26 -26.63
CA GLY A 807 42.02 -8.84 -26.31
C GLY A 807 42.42 -8.71 -24.83
N PHE A 808 41.47 -8.53 -23.92
CA PHE A 808 41.75 -8.45 -22.49
C PHE A 808 42.06 -9.83 -21.91
N LYS A 809 42.98 -9.88 -20.94
CA LYS A 809 43.22 -11.11 -20.16
C LYS A 809 42.00 -11.37 -19.28
N LEU A 810 41.43 -12.57 -19.33
CA LEU A 810 40.27 -12.94 -18.52
C LEU A 810 40.71 -13.72 -17.28
N GLY A 811 40.19 -13.33 -16.11
CA GLY A 811 40.49 -13.98 -14.83
C GLY A 811 39.29 -14.05 -13.90
N ALA A 812 39.44 -14.81 -12.83
CA ALA A 812 38.45 -14.90 -11.75
C ALA A 812 39.13 -15.28 -10.42
N PHE A 813 38.48 -14.98 -9.30
CA PHE A 813 38.98 -15.33 -7.96
C PHE A 813 38.78 -16.81 -7.57
N VAL A 814 38.43 -17.69 -8.53
CA VAL A 814 38.04 -19.09 -8.29
C VAL A 814 39.20 -20.07 -8.52
N GLU A 815 39.20 -21.18 -7.77
CA GLU A 815 40.22 -22.25 -7.78
C GLU A 815 39.71 -23.58 -8.39
N ASP A 816 40.61 -24.48 -8.81
CA ASP A 816 40.31 -25.71 -9.54
C ASP A 816 39.42 -26.73 -8.75
N GLY A 817 38.40 -27.31 -9.42
CA GLY A 817 37.56 -28.42 -8.91
C GLY A 817 36.11 -28.34 -9.42
N ILE A 818 35.50 -29.45 -9.85
CA ILE A 818 34.08 -29.50 -10.28
C ILE A 818 33.35 -30.60 -9.50
N SER A 819 32.20 -30.25 -8.93
CA SER A 819 31.32 -31.20 -8.26
C SER A 819 30.78 -32.29 -9.20
N THR A 820 30.73 -33.53 -8.71
CA THR A 820 30.22 -34.72 -9.42
C THR A 820 29.02 -35.37 -8.74
N ALA A 821 28.70 -35.03 -7.49
CA ALA A 821 27.48 -35.49 -6.80
C ALA A 821 26.27 -34.61 -7.15
N THR A 822 25.07 -35.19 -7.17
CA THR A 822 23.79 -34.47 -7.21
C THR A 822 23.15 -34.39 -5.81
N LEU A 823 22.16 -33.50 -5.63
CA LEU A 823 21.37 -33.45 -4.39
C LEU A 823 20.67 -34.78 -4.08
N GLU A 824 20.25 -35.51 -5.11
CA GLU A 824 19.58 -36.81 -4.95
C GLU A 824 20.56 -37.90 -4.49
N ASP A 825 21.81 -37.86 -4.97
CA ASP A 825 22.87 -38.75 -4.49
C ASP A 825 23.11 -38.54 -2.98
N ILE A 826 23.17 -37.28 -2.56
CA ILE A 826 23.31 -36.91 -1.15
C ILE A 826 22.09 -37.38 -0.34
N LYS A 827 20.86 -37.18 -0.82
CA LYS A 827 19.63 -37.58 -0.13
C LYS A 827 19.53 -39.10 0.06
N LYS A 828 19.93 -39.89 -0.94
CA LYS A 828 19.91 -41.37 -0.89
C LYS A 828 21.00 -41.96 -0.01
N ALA A 829 22.15 -41.27 0.12
CA ALA A 829 23.26 -41.74 0.93
C ALA A 829 22.85 -41.89 2.40
N LYS A 830 23.22 -43.02 3.01
CA LYS A 830 23.13 -43.25 4.46
C LYS A 830 24.46 -42.92 5.13
N LYS A 831 25.59 -43.16 4.45
CA LYS A 831 26.94 -42.92 4.94
C LYS A 831 27.66 -41.84 4.13
N VAL A 832 28.11 -40.77 4.79
CA VAL A 832 28.69 -39.59 4.13
C VAL A 832 30.07 -39.27 4.70
N LEU A 833 31.04 -38.98 3.83
CA LEU A 833 32.29 -38.32 4.24
C LEU A 833 32.08 -36.81 4.25
N LEU A 834 32.37 -36.15 5.36
CA LEU A 834 32.30 -34.70 5.49
C LEU A 834 33.69 -34.12 5.78
N LYS A 835 34.23 -33.36 4.84
CA LYS A 835 35.43 -32.52 4.96
C LYS A 835 35.14 -31.09 4.53
N ALA A 836 34.09 -30.51 5.09
CA ALA A 836 33.69 -29.13 4.84
C ALA A 836 33.21 -28.48 6.13
N ASP A 837 33.33 -27.15 6.20
CA ASP A 837 32.82 -26.37 7.32
C ASP A 837 31.28 -26.26 7.26
N ILE A 838 30.60 -26.87 8.23
CA ILE A 838 29.14 -26.83 8.34
C ILE A 838 28.62 -25.41 8.59
N GLU A 839 29.37 -24.57 9.31
CA GLU A 839 28.93 -23.21 9.63
C GLU A 839 29.01 -22.30 8.40
N LYS A 840 29.98 -22.55 7.51
CA LYS A 840 30.07 -21.87 6.21
C LYS A 840 28.96 -22.30 5.25
N TYR A 841 28.49 -23.54 5.37
CA TYR A 841 27.45 -24.11 4.51
C TYR A 841 26.26 -24.65 5.32
N PRO A 842 25.42 -23.78 5.90
CA PRO A 842 24.38 -24.14 6.87
C PRO A 842 23.42 -25.24 6.44
N TYR A 843 23.14 -25.34 5.14
CA TYR A 843 22.23 -26.36 4.61
C TYR A 843 22.74 -27.81 4.82
N LEU A 844 24.04 -27.99 5.10
CA LEU A 844 24.58 -29.27 5.53
C LEU A 844 23.91 -29.77 6.82
N LYS A 845 23.53 -28.89 7.76
CA LYS A 845 22.84 -29.29 9.01
C LYS A 845 21.53 -30.03 8.70
N VAL A 846 20.76 -29.50 7.74
CA VAL A 846 19.49 -30.10 7.29
C VAL A 846 19.74 -31.37 6.47
N LEU A 847 20.68 -31.35 5.54
CA LEU A 847 20.98 -32.48 4.65
C LEU A 847 21.56 -33.69 5.37
N LEU A 848 22.39 -33.48 6.40
CA LEU A 848 23.05 -34.55 7.15
C LEU A 848 22.15 -35.21 8.20
N LYS A 849 20.96 -34.65 8.45
CA LYS A 849 20.04 -35.17 9.45
C LYS A 849 19.65 -36.61 9.16
N GLY A 850 19.84 -37.49 10.16
CA GLY A 850 19.55 -38.92 10.06
C GLY A 850 20.57 -39.73 9.25
N LYS A 851 21.69 -39.13 8.82
CA LYS A 851 22.80 -39.79 8.12
C LYS A 851 23.97 -40.07 9.07
N GLU A 852 24.75 -41.09 8.75
CA GLU A 852 25.96 -41.48 9.50
C GLU A 852 27.19 -40.84 8.84
N VAL A 853 27.94 -40.01 9.57
CA VAL A 853 29.19 -39.40 9.08
C VAL A 853 30.35 -40.35 9.37
N VAL A 854 31.08 -40.79 8.34
CA VAL A 854 32.15 -41.80 8.43
C VAL A 854 33.39 -41.41 7.63
N GLU A 855 34.57 -41.90 8.06
CA GLU A 855 35.85 -41.63 7.36
C GLU A 855 36.14 -42.63 6.22
N GLU A 856 35.58 -43.84 6.28
CA GLU A 856 35.75 -44.92 5.28
C GLU A 856 34.41 -45.59 4.97
N GLY A 857 34.27 -46.16 3.76
CA GLY A 857 33.05 -46.85 3.33
C GLY A 857 31.83 -45.93 3.12
N TYR A 858 32.09 -44.65 2.84
CA TYR A 858 31.09 -43.64 2.51
C TYR A 858 30.58 -43.79 1.07
N GLU A 859 29.34 -43.36 0.84
CA GLU A 859 28.66 -43.43 -0.47
C GLU A 859 28.80 -42.11 -1.24
N VAL A 860 28.91 -40.99 -0.52
CA VAL A 860 29.07 -39.64 -1.06
C VAL A 860 30.08 -38.90 -0.20
N ALA A 861 30.91 -38.06 -0.84
CA ALA A 861 31.81 -37.15 -0.16
C ALA A 861 31.35 -35.70 -0.31
N ILE A 862 31.45 -34.92 0.76
CA ILE A 862 31.20 -33.48 0.79
C ILE A 862 32.48 -32.82 1.26
N VAL A 863 33.11 -32.03 0.40
CA VAL A 863 34.44 -31.44 0.61
C VAL A 863 34.44 -29.97 0.23
N GLU A 864 35.32 -29.17 0.83
CA GLU A 864 35.54 -27.78 0.44
C GLU A 864 36.71 -27.65 -0.55
N ALA A 865 36.61 -26.71 -1.51
CA ALA A 865 37.70 -26.46 -2.46
C ALA A 865 38.96 -25.86 -1.77
N PRO A 866 40.17 -26.10 -2.30
CA PRO A 866 40.50 -26.99 -3.43
C PRO A 866 40.55 -28.45 -2.99
N ALA A 867 39.85 -29.34 -3.70
CA ALA A 867 39.81 -30.77 -3.40
C ALA A 867 40.14 -31.59 -4.65
N GLU A 868 41.01 -32.59 -4.48
CA GLU A 868 41.29 -33.56 -5.54
C GLU A 868 40.04 -34.42 -5.83
N PRO A 869 39.80 -34.82 -7.09
CA PRO A 869 38.66 -35.67 -7.43
C PRO A 869 38.71 -37.00 -6.67
N LEU A 870 37.68 -37.29 -5.87
CA LEU A 870 37.52 -38.59 -5.22
C LEU A 870 36.83 -39.57 -6.18
N ASN A 871 37.08 -40.87 -6.02
CA ASN A 871 36.49 -41.94 -6.85
C ASN A 871 35.00 -42.24 -6.53
N VAL A 872 34.32 -41.35 -5.82
CA VAL A 872 32.89 -41.44 -5.49
C VAL A 872 32.20 -40.13 -5.87
N PRO A 873 30.86 -40.08 -6.01
CA PRO A 873 30.14 -38.83 -6.18
C PRO A 873 30.55 -37.84 -5.08
N THR A 874 31.10 -36.69 -5.49
CA THR A 874 31.67 -35.69 -4.58
C THR A 874 31.00 -34.34 -4.79
N LEU A 875 30.42 -33.81 -3.73
CA LEU A 875 29.98 -32.42 -3.63
C LEU A 875 31.20 -31.58 -3.20
N ILE A 876 31.73 -30.79 -4.12
CA ILE A 876 32.73 -29.76 -3.82
C ILE A 876 31.98 -28.45 -3.55
N LEU A 877 32.13 -27.91 -2.35
CA LEU A 877 31.46 -26.68 -1.95
C LEU A 877 32.28 -25.47 -2.40
N HIS A 878 31.61 -24.54 -3.09
CA HIS A 878 32.16 -23.31 -3.65
C HIS A 878 31.44 -22.08 -3.08
N GLU A 879 32.14 -20.95 -2.99
CA GLU A 879 31.63 -19.66 -2.53
C GLU A 879 30.91 -18.92 -3.67
N GLY A 880 29.75 -19.42 -4.02
CA GLY A 880 28.84 -18.80 -4.97
C GLY A 880 28.47 -19.73 -6.11
N VAL A 881 27.25 -19.61 -6.62
CA VAL A 881 26.73 -20.55 -7.62
C VAL A 881 27.51 -20.48 -8.94
N ASN A 882 27.92 -19.28 -9.33
CA ASN A 882 28.55 -19.05 -10.63
C ASN A 882 30.07 -19.31 -10.62
N GLU A 883 30.67 -19.61 -9.46
CA GLU A 883 32.06 -20.10 -9.40
C GLU A 883 32.24 -21.36 -10.24
N VAL A 884 31.28 -22.29 -10.14
CA VAL A 884 31.29 -23.54 -10.92
C VAL A 884 31.12 -23.26 -12.42
N GLY A 885 30.31 -22.26 -12.78
CA GLY A 885 30.11 -21.81 -14.15
C GLY A 885 31.40 -21.28 -14.77
N LEU A 886 32.09 -20.38 -14.06
CA LEU A 886 33.39 -19.83 -14.46
C LEU A 886 34.44 -20.93 -14.68
N LEU A 887 34.55 -21.89 -13.76
CA LEU A 887 35.47 -23.03 -13.88
C LEU A 887 35.15 -23.91 -15.10
N LYS A 888 33.87 -24.19 -15.37
CA LYS A 888 33.46 -24.94 -16.58
C LYS A 888 33.78 -24.18 -17.87
N LEU A 889 33.70 -22.84 -17.84
CA LEU A 889 34.07 -21.98 -18.96
C LEU A 889 35.59 -21.79 -19.10
N GLY A 890 36.38 -22.40 -18.21
CA GLY A 890 37.85 -22.34 -18.22
C GLY A 890 38.43 -21.06 -17.61
N VAL A 891 37.61 -20.22 -16.99
CA VAL A 891 38.04 -18.98 -16.34
C VAL A 891 38.47 -19.31 -14.91
N LYS A 892 39.78 -19.24 -14.65
CA LYS A 892 40.36 -19.57 -13.35
C LYS A 892 41.59 -18.72 -13.05
N GLY A 893 41.78 -18.42 -11.76
CA GLY A 893 42.92 -17.67 -11.28
C GLY A 893 42.99 -16.21 -11.76
N LEU A 894 43.98 -15.49 -11.22
CA LEU A 894 44.22 -14.09 -11.53
C LEU A 894 45.36 -13.96 -12.56
N PRO A 895 45.13 -13.43 -13.77
CA PRO A 895 46.19 -13.12 -14.71
C PRO A 895 47.04 -11.96 -14.20
N GLU A 896 48.32 -11.90 -14.59
CA GLU A 896 49.15 -10.72 -14.33
C GLU A 896 48.83 -9.61 -15.34
N ALA A 897 48.48 -8.43 -14.85
CA ALA A 897 48.26 -7.20 -15.62
C ALA A 897 48.63 -5.94 -14.82
N GLU A 898 48.85 -4.82 -15.53
CA GLU A 898 49.12 -3.50 -14.94
C GLU A 898 47.86 -2.87 -14.33
N ALA A 899 46.71 -3.08 -14.98
CA ALA A 899 45.40 -2.64 -14.52
C ALA A 899 44.37 -3.77 -14.56
N TYR A 900 43.42 -3.73 -13.64
CA TYR A 900 42.35 -4.70 -13.50
C TYR A 900 41.00 -4.01 -13.58
N VAL A 901 40.14 -4.51 -14.45
CA VAL A 901 38.72 -4.16 -14.46
C VAL A 901 37.97 -5.31 -13.81
N VAL A 902 37.45 -5.08 -12.60
CA VAL A 902 36.64 -6.06 -11.88
C VAL A 902 35.18 -5.75 -12.13
N ILE A 903 34.41 -6.73 -12.61
CA ILE A 903 32.94 -6.59 -12.70
C ILE A 903 32.33 -7.16 -11.42
N GLY A 904 31.71 -6.30 -10.61
CA GLY A 904 31.24 -6.61 -9.26
C GLY A 904 32.26 -6.22 -8.18
N LYS A 905 32.14 -6.79 -6.97
CA LYS A 905 33.01 -6.40 -5.85
C LYS A 905 34.42 -6.97 -5.95
N PRO A 906 35.48 -6.14 -5.82
CA PRO A 906 36.85 -6.62 -5.83
C PRO A 906 37.18 -7.40 -4.55
N ARG A 907 37.70 -8.63 -4.70
CA ARG A 907 38.33 -9.38 -3.60
C ARG A 907 39.80 -8.98 -3.45
N LYS A 908 40.36 -9.12 -2.24
CA LYS A 908 41.77 -8.79 -1.95
C LYS A 908 42.71 -9.67 -2.78
N GLY A 909 43.76 -9.10 -3.39
CA GLY A 909 44.80 -9.88 -4.08
C GLY A 909 45.37 -9.29 -5.36
N LEU A 910 44.78 -8.22 -5.90
CA LEU A 910 45.26 -7.53 -7.10
C LEU A 910 46.42 -6.57 -6.75
N LYS A 911 47.45 -6.51 -7.61
CA LYS A 911 48.69 -5.74 -7.38
C LYS A 911 48.83 -4.48 -8.24
N GLY A 912 47.87 -4.19 -9.11
CA GLY A 912 47.84 -3.02 -10.02
C GLY A 912 46.67 -2.09 -9.74
N ASP A 913 46.42 -1.12 -10.62
CA ASP A 913 45.25 -0.24 -10.48
C ASP A 913 43.96 -1.04 -10.70
N VAL A 914 42.97 -0.86 -9.82
CA VAL A 914 41.73 -1.64 -9.81
C VAL A 914 40.55 -0.73 -10.07
N LEU A 915 39.94 -0.87 -11.23
CA LEU A 915 38.65 -0.30 -11.56
C LEU A 915 37.56 -1.36 -11.30
N ALA A 916 36.74 -1.16 -10.27
CA ALA A 916 35.56 -1.98 -10.04
C ALA A 916 34.35 -1.33 -10.70
N LEU A 917 33.68 -2.05 -11.59
CA LEU A 917 32.45 -1.62 -12.22
C LEU A 917 31.26 -2.29 -11.52
N PRO A 918 30.12 -1.58 -11.42
CA PRO A 918 28.91 -2.18 -10.92
C PRO A 918 28.52 -3.37 -11.82
N SER A 919 28.23 -4.51 -11.20
CA SER A 919 27.42 -5.55 -11.84
C SER A 919 26.07 -4.92 -12.17
N GLY A 920 25.63 -5.08 -13.40
CA GLY A 920 24.29 -4.72 -13.80
C GLY A 920 23.66 -6.01 -14.21
N LEU A 921 22.69 -6.53 -13.44
CA LEU A 921 21.99 -7.76 -13.80
C LEU A 921 21.37 -7.59 -15.19
N TRP A 922 22.12 -7.95 -16.23
CA TRP A 922 21.71 -7.97 -17.64
C TRP A 922 21.49 -9.43 -18.00
N ALA A 923 20.28 -9.93 -17.75
CA ALA A 923 19.82 -11.16 -18.36
C ALA A 923 18.34 -11.08 -18.76
N GLU A 924 18.15 -11.36 -20.05
CA GLU A 924 16.98 -11.33 -20.92
C GLU A 924 16.14 -12.63 -20.83
N LYS A 925 15.02 -12.62 -21.54
CA LYS A 925 13.96 -13.63 -21.68
C LYS A 925 14.41 -14.92 -22.40
N GLU A 926 14.14 -16.07 -21.77
CA GLU A 926 14.17 -17.46 -22.31
C GLU A 926 15.52 -18.22 -22.41
N GLY A 927 16.30 -18.35 -21.32
CA GLY A 927 17.42 -19.31 -21.27
C GLY A 927 17.81 -19.81 -19.88
N THR A 928 17.37 -21.02 -19.50
CA THR A 928 17.71 -21.68 -18.22
C THR A 928 19.17 -22.12 -18.15
N ILE A 929 19.89 -21.80 -17.06
CA ILE A 929 21.25 -22.31 -16.82
C ILE A 929 21.26 -23.42 -15.79
N ILE A 930 21.99 -24.51 -16.04
CA ILE A 930 22.05 -25.68 -15.17
C ILE A 930 23.43 -25.78 -14.51
N ASN A 931 23.50 -25.74 -13.18
CA ASN A 931 24.75 -25.93 -12.45
C ASN A 931 25.19 -27.42 -12.42
N ALA A 932 26.33 -27.74 -11.79
CA ALA A 932 26.81 -29.13 -11.71
C ALA A 932 25.86 -30.11 -10.96
N PHE A 933 24.88 -29.59 -10.22
CA PHE A 933 23.89 -30.36 -9.47
C PHE A 933 22.57 -30.56 -10.20
N ASN A 934 22.53 -30.28 -11.51
CA ASN A 934 21.29 -30.21 -12.30
C ASN A 934 20.29 -29.15 -11.80
N MET A 935 20.74 -28.12 -11.10
CA MET A 935 19.85 -27.06 -10.64
C MET A 935 19.75 -25.96 -11.66
N GLU A 936 18.51 -25.62 -12.00
CA GLU A 936 18.15 -24.60 -12.98
C GLU A 936 18.12 -23.20 -12.33
N LEU A 937 18.98 -22.30 -12.80
CA LEU A 937 18.90 -20.86 -12.59
C LEU A 937 17.89 -20.29 -13.60
N ARG A 938 16.73 -19.81 -13.10
CA ARG A 938 15.68 -19.17 -13.92
C ARG A 938 15.60 -17.69 -13.54
N VAL A 939 15.97 -16.79 -14.46
CA VAL A 939 15.98 -15.34 -14.22
C VAL A 939 14.79 -14.71 -14.95
N ASN A 940 13.86 -14.09 -14.23
CA ASN A 940 12.59 -13.60 -14.82
C ASN A 940 12.46 -12.07 -14.92
N LYS A 941 13.44 -11.26 -14.46
CA LYS A 941 13.61 -9.86 -14.90
C LYS A 941 14.93 -9.27 -14.37
N ALA A 942 15.61 -8.54 -15.25
CA ALA A 942 16.86 -7.79 -15.00
C ALA A 942 16.60 -6.38 -14.44
N ARG A 943 17.62 -5.79 -13.80
CA ARG A 943 17.66 -4.37 -13.39
C ARG A 943 18.36 -3.58 -14.50
N GLU A 944 17.69 -2.61 -15.11
CA GLU A 944 18.34 -1.70 -16.06
C GLU A 944 19.05 -0.56 -15.28
N PRO A 945 20.39 -0.46 -15.34
CA PRO A 945 21.11 0.69 -14.79
C PRO A 945 20.95 1.94 -15.66
N GLU A 946 21.08 3.10 -15.03
CA GLU A 946 20.95 4.44 -15.61
C GLU A 946 22.03 4.75 -16.69
N TYR A 947 23.15 4.01 -16.69
CA TYR A 947 24.15 3.92 -17.76
C TYR A 947 24.58 2.46 -17.90
N SER A 948 24.58 1.93 -19.13
CA SER A 948 24.92 0.53 -19.33
C SER A 948 26.43 0.34 -19.43
N VAL A 949 26.97 -0.62 -18.67
CA VAL A 949 28.35 -1.11 -18.86
C VAL A 949 28.58 -1.52 -20.33
N LYS A 950 27.52 -1.94 -21.01
CA LYS A 950 27.47 -2.16 -22.46
C LYS A 950 27.88 -0.93 -23.29
N GLU A 951 27.43 0.27 -22.94
CA GLU A 951 27.85 1.52 -23.63
C GLU A 951 29.33 1.83 -23.44
N ILE A 952 29.92 1.44 -22.31
CA ILE A 952 31.35 1.68 -22.01
C ILE A 952 32.25 0.79 -22.86
N PHE A 953 31.84 -0.46 -23.10
CA PHE A 953 32.63 -1.44 -23.87
C PHE A 953 32.25 -1.54 -25.36
N SER A 954 31.18 -0.87 -25.82
CA SER A 954 30.70 -0.92 -27.22
C SER A 954 31.28 0.15 -28.16
N LEU A 955 32.02 1.12 -27.63
CA LEU A 955 32.93 1.99 -28.40
C LEU A 955 34.25 1.26 -28.65
#